data_AF-A0A496BL06-F1
#
_entry.id   AF-A0A496BL06-F1
#
_cell.length_a   1.000
_cell.length_b   1.000
_cell.length_c   1.000
_cell.angle_alpha   90.00
_cell.angle_beta   90.00
_cell.angle_gamma   90.00
#
_symmetry.space_group_name_H-M   'P 1'
#
loop_
_entity.id
_entity.type
_entity.pdbx_description
1 polymer ?
#
loop_
_entity_poly.entity_id
_entity_poly.type
_entity_poly.pdbx_seq_one_letter_code
_entity_poly.pdbx_strand_id
1 'polypeptide(L)'
;MSSTRFASKNLRYTAGDTSPTHLPVNAKSQGVIRRILLVCTMLWIINGHNFVSAQQAKIAIVLPSVTSQISAGDVQYARSVSKRFNRMLNSIGFTADTLEEASLSKVALHSRRLIILPLNSTVTAQTTGLLQDFVANGGKLFVTYNLPNTVAPLLGLQQTDWLKDDPPGRFSTIQLRAPEVPDIPTSVRQASWNITVAAPTTPQTKIIGYWHDATGQSTGLPALFMNEAGVFFSHIFLPDDIQTKTRLLAALLGHLVPEFRQVLAEQAIAAMPAIGHTKTFEKLEQFVQQGGVQTAIQALKTGNDLMAQARTAYQAKNYKAAITTARASREILSKAYFLSHTSIEMEGRAVWNHSGLGAYPGDWNRSAKELAAAGINMILPNMAWAGVAHYPSQVLPQSKTFSQYGDQLAQCVTAAREHGLEVHVWKITWNLEGAPKEFVEKLREAGRTQVSATGKPLNWLCPSHPENVQLELESILEIIGNYDVDGIHLDYIRYPGSHACYCDACRKRFVLATRQEIEKWPAEVLPKTGRHADRYIAWRTQQITRLVRLLHKRAREVNPEVKISAAVFGSYPACVTSIGQDWIAWAQAGYIDFVCPMNYTEDTDYFTELLGNQLALLPKGFAIYPGIGATASNSLLKPDGVVEQIYLSRSLGGSGWVIFDYSLDISEAVLPALAMGIARRKAKPSKK
;
A
#
# COMPACT_ATOMS: atom_id res chain seq x y z
N MET A 1 48.24 -32.96 -26.55
CA MET A 1 49.17 -33.30 -25.45
C MET A 1 48.33 -33.33 -24.17
N SER A 2 47.63 -34.44 -23.95
CA SER A 2 47.91 -35.53 -22.98
C SER A 2 47.37 -35.18 -21.58
N SER A 3 46.49 -35.94 -20.91
CA SER A 3 45.94 -37.27 -21.18
C SER A 3 44.81 -37.60 -20.18
N THR A 4 43.63 -37.96 -20.69
CA THR A 4 42.73 -39.08 -20.29
C THR A 4 42.54 -39.53 -18.82
N ARG A 5 41.25 -39.71 -18.43
CA ARG A 5 40.64 -41.06 -18.26
C ARG A 5 39.09 -41.01 -18.23
N PHE A 6 38.50 -41.83 -19.12
CA PHE A 6 37.10 -42.27 -19.16
C PHE A 6 36.87 -43.42 -18.17
N ALA A 7 35.63 -43.58 -17.68
CA ALA A 7 34.99 -44.90 -17.55
C ALA A 7 33.46 -44.78 -17.44
N SER A 8 32.79 -45.29 -18.46
CA SER A 8 31.37 -45.64 -18.53
C SER A 8 31.18 -47.13 -18.24
N LYS A 9 30.02 -47.52 -17.69
CA LYS A 9 29.37 -48.85 -17.81
C LYS A 9 27.85 -48.58 -17.69
N ASN A 10 26.96 -48.68 -18.70
CA ASN A 10 26.54 -49.80 -19.57
C ASN A 10 26.20 -51.07 -18.77
N LEU A 11 25.11 -51.81 -18.96
CA LEU A 11 23.88 -51.77 -19.80
C LEU A 11 23.09 -53.04 -19.41
N ARG A 12 21.79 -53.10 -19.77
CA ARG A 12 21.00 -54.27 -20.26
C ARG A 12 20.08 -55.15 -19.36
N TYR A 13 18.96 -55.48 -20.03
CA TYR A 13 18.07 -56.69 -20.00
C TYR A 13 17.00 -56.75 -18.89
N THR A 14 15.74 -57.20 -19.10
CA THR A 14 15.06 -57.95 -20.18
C THR A 14 13.54 -57.87 -19.98
N ALA A 15 12.76 -58.08 -21.04
CA ALA A 15 11.32 -58.38 -20.99
C ALA A 15 11.05 -59.86 -20.61
N GLY A 16 9.89 -60.16 -20.01
CA GLY A 16 9.35 -61.54 -19.94
C GLY A 16 8.42 -61.89 -18.77
N ASP A 17 7.11 -61.71 -19.01
CA ASP A 17 6.06 -62.76 -18.95
C ASP A 17 5.15 -63.01 -17.72
N THR A 18 3.88 -63.32 -18.09
CA THR A 18 2.76 -64.00 -17.40
C THR A 18 1.78 -63.26 -16.44
N SER A 19 0.54 -63.06 -16.96
CA SER A 19 -0.80 -62.85 -16.33
C SER A 19 -1.19 -63.97 -15.31
N PRO A 20 -2.30 -63.94 -14.50
CA PRO A 20 -3.66 -63.38 -14.71
C PRO A 20 -4.28 -62.67 -13.46
N THR A 21 -5.43 -61.97 -13.45
CA THR A 21 -6.84 -62.41 -13.62
C THR A 21 -7.80 -61.20 -13.61
N HIS A 22 -8.91 -61.34 -14.34
CA HIS A 22 -10.06 -60.43 -14.45
C HIS A 22 -10.91 -60.28 -13.18
N LEU A 23 -11.50 -59.08 -12.99
CA LEU A 23 -12.83 -58.85 -12.40
C LEU A 23 -13.62 -57.85 -13.28
N PRO A 24 -14.95 -58.00 -13.46
CA PRO A 24 -15.70 -57.29 -14.51
C PRO A 24 -16.30 -55.97 -14.04
N VAL A 25 -16.28 -54.94 -14.89
CA VAL A 25 -17.05 -53.69 -14.69
C VAL A 25 -18.29 -53.70 -15.58
N ASN A 26 -19.42 -53.46 -14.92
CA ASN A 26 -20.79 -53.64 -15.39
C ASN A 26 -21.22 -52.58 -16.44
N ALA A 27 -21.96 -53.01 -17.48
CA ALA A 27 -22.33 -52.23 -18.67
C ALA A 27 -23.39 -51.12 -18.47
N LYS A 28 -23.73 -50.76 -17.22
CA LYS A 28 -24.69 -49.67 -16.92
C LYS A 28 -24.06 -48.30 -16.70
N SER A 29 -22.73 -48.20 -16.56
CA SER A 29 -22.03 -46.92 -16.29
C SER A 29 -21.70 -46.11 -17.56
N GLN A 30 -21.67 -46.74 -18.74
CA GLN A 30 -21.36 -46.02 -19.99
C GLN A 30 -22.53 -45.21 -20.55
N GLY A 31 -23.78 -45.58 -20.24
CA GLY A 31 -24.98 -44.86 -20.70
C GLY A 31 -25.22 -43.53 -19.97
N VAL A 32 -24.83 -43.44 -18.70
CA VAL A 32 -25.01 -42.23 -17.87
C VAL A 32 -23.92 -41.19 -18.19
N ILE A 33 -22.69 -41.63 -18.43
CA ILE A 33 -21.57 -40.74 -18.78
C ILE A 33 -21.78 -40.10 -20.17
N ARG A 34 -22.33 -40.84 -21.14
CA ARG A 34 -22.67 -40.28 -22.47
C ARG A 34 -23.83 -39.28 -22.42
N ARG A 35 -24.83 -39.45 -21.54
CA ARG A 35 -25.93 -38.48 -21.38
C ARG A 35 -25.51 -37.22 -20.63
N ILE A 36 -24.60 -37.32 -19.66
CA ILE A 36 -24.06 -36.14 -18.95
C ILE A 36 -23.15 -35.34 -19.89
N LEU A 37 -22.31 -35.98 -20.70
CA LEU A 37 -21.51 -35.26 -21.70
C LEU A 37 -22.38 -34.57 -22.75
N LEU A 38 -23.45 -35.20 -23.25
CA LEU A 38 -24.33 -34.55 -24.25
C LEU A 38 -25.10 -33.36 -23.68
N VAL A 39 -25.59 -33.44 -22.44
CA VAL A 39 -26.30 -32.34 -21.77
C VAL A 39 -25.35 -31.21 -21.40
N CYS A 40 -24.11 -31.51 -20.98
CA CYS A 40 -23.08 -30.49 -20.77
C CYS A 40 -22.65 -29.81 -22.08
N THR A 41 -22.62 -30.54 -23.21
CA THR A 41 -22.26 -29.97 -24.52
C THR A 41 -23.41 -29.14 -25.11
N MET A 42 -24.67 -29.52 -24.89
CA MET A 42 -25.83 -28.70 -25.29
C MET A 42 -26.04 -27.47 -24.42
N LEU A 43 -25.77 -27.53 -23.10
CA LEU A 43 -25.78 -26.34 -22.23
C LEU A 43 -24.62 -25.37 -22.53
N TRP A 44 -23.55 -25.85 -23.16
CA TRP A 44 -22.45 -25.02 -23.66
C TRP A 44 -22.79 -24.32 -24.99
N ILE A 45 -23.71 -24.87 -25.78
CA ILE A 45 -24.14 -24.30 -27.08
C ILE A 45 -25.33 -23.33 -26.90
N ILE A 46 -26.12 -23.46 -25.83
CA ILE A 46 -27.29 -22.59 -25.57
C ILE A 46 -26.91 -21.34 -24.74
N ASN A 47 -25.85 -21.38 -23.94
CA ASN A 47 -25.26 -20.19 -23.34
C ASN A 47 -24.22 -19.60 -24.29
N GLY A 48 -24.67 -18.71 -25.18
CA GLY A 48 -23.84 -18.00 -26.15
C GLY A 48 -22.62 -17.35 -25.51
N HIS A 49 -21.50 -18.06 -25.52
CA HIS A 49 -20.19 -17.47 -25.39
C HIS A 49 -19.90 -16.72 -26.68
N ASN A 50 -20.10 -15.40 -26.64
CA ASN A 50 -19.34 -14.51 -27.49
C ASN A 50 -17.86 -14.91 -27.33
N PHE A 51 -17.27 -15.48 -28.38
CA PHE A 51 -15.82 -15.52 -28.54
C PHE A 51 -15.34 -14.07 -28.65
N VAL A 52 -15.18 -13.40 -27.51
CA VAL A 52 -14.40 -12.18 -27.43
C VAL A 52 -12.95 -12.65 -27.54
N SER A 53 -12.38 -12.59 -28.75
CA SER A 53 -10.93 -12.49 -28.92
C SER A 53 -10.45 -11.48 -27.88
N ALA A 54 -9.58 -11.87 -26.94
CA ALA A 54 -9.03 -10.98 -25.95
C ALA A 54 -8.37 -9.80 -26.69
N GLN A 55 -9.08 -8.67 -26.75
CA GLN A 55 -8.63 -7.51 -27.50
C GLN A 55 -7.44 -6.94 -26.74
N GLN A 56 -6.26 -6.93 -27.39
CA GLN A 56 -5.05 -6.38 -26.79
C GLN A 56 -5.30 -4.94 -26.32
N ALA A 57 -4.76 -4.59 -25.14
CA ALA A 57 -4.97 -3.27 -24.58
C ALA A 57 -4.31 -2.20 -25.47
N LYS A 58 -4.96 -1.03 -25.62
CA LYS A 58 -4.39 0.08 -26.41
C LYS A 58 -3.13 0.69 -25.77
N ILE A 59 -2.87 0.38 -24.50
CA ILE A 59 -1.70 0.84 -23.74
C ILE A 59 -0.82 -0.36 -23.41
N ALA A 60 0.50 -0.21 -23.54
CA ALA A 60 1.47 -1.18 -23.06
C ALA A 60 2.46 -0.51 -22.09
N ILE A 61 2.83 -1.21 -21.02
CA ILE A 61 3.94 -0.85 -20.13
C ILE A 61 5.10 -1.81 -20.41
N VAL A 62 6.24 -1.28 -20.84
CA VAL A 62 7.40 -2.09 -21.24
C VAL A 62 8.43 -2.08 -20.13
N LEU A 63 8.62 -3.23 -19.49
CA LEU A 63 9.60 -3.42 -18.43
C LEU A 63 10.99 -3.71 -18.99
N PRO A 64 12.07 -3.20 -18.36
CA PRO A 64 13.42 -3.56 -18.72
C PRO A 64 13.67 -5.05 -18.48
N SER A 65 14.60 -5.63 -19.23
CA SER A 65 15.08 -7.01 -19.04
C SER A 65 16.36 -7.01 -18.21
N VAL A 66 16.63 -8.12 -17.50
CA VAL A 66 17.91 -8.29 -16.79
C VAL A 66 19.05 -8.35 -17.81
N THR A 67 20.08 -7.52 -17.62
CA THR A 67 21.28 -7.48 -18.47
C THR A 67 22.52 -7.33 -17.59
N SER A 68 23.71 -7.21 -18.18
CA SER A 68 24.92 -6.86 -17.43
C SER A 68 24.87 -5.45 -16.81
N GLN A 69 23.99 -4.57 -17.30
CA GLN A 69 23.83 -3.18 -16.85
C GLN A 69 22.55 -2.96 -16.01
N ILE A 70 21.61 -3.90 -16.05
CA ILE A 70 20.32 -3.82 -15.34
C ILE A 70 20.23 -4.98 -14.37
N SER A 71 20.21 -4.68 -13.08
CA SER A 71 20.11 -5.69 -12.03
C SER A 71 18.68 -6.24 -11.90
N ALA A 72 18.54 -7.42 -11.28
CA ALA A 72 17.23 -7.94 -10.91
C ALA A 72 16.46 -7.01 -9.95
N GLY A 73 17.19 -6.25 -9.12
CA GLY A 73 16.61 -5.24 -8.24
C GLY A 73 15.96 -4.09 -9.02
N ASP A 74 16.61 -3.62 -10.08
CA ASP A 74 16.09 -2.55 -10.93
C ASP A 74 14.83 -2.99 -11.68
N VAL A 75 14.82 -4.21 -12.21
CA VAL A 75 13.62 -4.80 -12.84
C VAL A 75 12.47 -4.91 -11.82
N GLN A 76 12.76 -5.36 -10.60
CA GLN A 76 11.75 -5.44 -9.54
C GLN A 76 11.21 -4.06 -9.17
N TYR A 77 12.05 -3.03 -9.15
CA TYR A 77 11.62 -1.67 -8.89
C TYR A 77 10.78 -1.11 -10.05
N ALA A 78 11.17 -1.35 -11.31
CA ALA A 78 10.39 -1.03 -12.49
C ALA A 78 9.00 -1.69 -12.48
N ARG A 79 8.91 -2.96 -12.00
CA ARG A 79 7.63 -3.66 -11.79
C ARG A 79 6.76 -2.94 -10.75
N SER A 80 7.35 -2.40 -9.68
CA SER A 80 6.61 -1.62 -8.68
C SER A 80 6.02 -0.33 -9.29
N VAL A 81 6.82 0.40 -10.08
CA VAL A 81 6.35 1.60 -10.80
C VAL A 81 5.27 1.24 -11.83
N SER A 82 5.42 0.14 -12.55
CA SER A 82 4.40 -0.38 -13.49
C SER A 82 3.07 -0.70 -12.79
N LYS A 83 3.08 -1.34 -11.62
CA LYS A 83 1.85 -1.57 -10.83
C LYS A 83 1.14 -0.27 -10.46
N ARG A 84 1.90 0.78 -10.12
CA ARG A 84 1.35 2.12 -9.85
C ARG A 84 0.67 2.71 -11.08
N PHE A 85 1.33 2.67 -12.24
CA PHE A 85 0.72 3.10 -13.50
C PHE A 85 -0.55 2.32 -13.81
N ASN A 86 -0.53 0.98 -13.70
CA ASN A 86 -1.72 0.14 -13.91
C ASN A 86 -2.89 0.56 -13.00
N ARG A 87 -2.64 0.83 -11.71
CA ARG A 87 -3.66 1.31 -10.78
C ARG A 87 -4.24 2.65 -11.23
N MET A 88 -3.38 3.60 -11.62
CA MET A 88 -3.82 4.92 -12.10
C MET A 88 -4.63 4.79 -13.40
N LEU A 89 -4.16 4.01 -14.38
CA LEU A 89 -4.84 3.75 -15.65
C LEU A 89 -6.21 3.10 -15.45
N ASN A 90 -6.29 2.05 -14.61
CA ASN A 90 -7.55 1.37 -14.31
C ASN A 90 -8.58 2.35 -13.72
N SER A 91 -8.13 3.26 -12.85
CA SER A 91 -9.02 4.24 -12.21
C SER A 91 -9.63 5.26 -13.20
N ILE A 92 -9.01 5.44 -14.37
CA ILE A 92 -9.46 6.32 -15.46
C ILE A 92 -9.94 5.55 -16.69
N GLY A 93 -10.26 4.26 -16.54
CA GLY A 93 -10.96 3.47 -17.56
C GLY A 93 -10.06 2.75 -18.57
N PHE A 94 -8.76 2.67 -18.34
CA PHE A 94 -7.83 1.96 -19.22
C PHE A 94 -7.19 0.76 -18.54
N THR A 95 -7.05 -0.33 -19.28
CA THR A 95 -6.14 -1.42 -18.95
C THR A 95 -4.83 -1.24 -19.73
N ALA A 96 -3.74 -1.81 -19.22
CA ALA A 96 -2.49 -1.89 -19.96
C ALA A 96 -1.87 -3.28 -19.84
N ASP A 97 -1.34 -3.77 -20.96
CA ASP A 97 -0.56 -5.01 -20.92
C ASP A 97 0.85 -4.69 -20.46
N THR A 98 1.39 -5.53 -19.57
CA THR A 98 2.78 -5.41 -19.13
C THR A 98 3.62 -6.37 -19.96
N LEU A 99 4.56 -5.82 -20.73
CA LEU A 99 5.43 -6.57 -21.64
C LEU A 99 6.89 -6.47 -21.16
N GLU A 100 7.66 -7.53 -21.39
CA GLU A 100 9.11 -7.47 -21.19
C GLU A 100 9.76 -6.93 -22.46
N GLU A 101 10.76 -6.06 -22.33
CA GLU A 101 11.45 -5.46 -23.48
C GLU A 101 11.92 -6.51 -24.49
N ALA A 102 12.51 -7.61 -24.01
CA ALA A 102 13.00 -8.71 -24.86
C ALA A 102 11.90 -9.41 -25.67
N SER A 103 10.63 -9.25 -25.29
CA SER A 103 9.48 -9.83 -26.00
C SER A 103 8.85 -8.90 -27.04
N LEU A 104 9.34 -7.65 -27.15
CA LEU A 104 8.77 -6.68 -28.07
C LEU A 104 8.96 -7.06 -29.54
N SER A 105 7.91 -6.86 -30.33
CA SER A 105 7.89 -7.10 -31.76
C SER A 105 6.90 -6.16 -32.45
N LYS A 106 6.99 -6.03 -33.78
CA LYS A 106 6.02 -5.23 -34.56
C LYS A 106 4.57 -5.69 -34.33
N VAL A 107 4.36 -7.01 -34.22
CA VAL A 107 3.04 -7.60 -33.96
C VAL A 107 2.53 -7.19 -32.58
N ALA A 108 3.39 -7.19 -31.55
CA ALA A 108 3.02 -6.80 -30.19
C ALA A 108 2.62 -5.30 -30.08
N LEU A 109 3.12 -4.46 -30.98
CA LEU A 109 2.89 -3.01 -30.99
C LEU A 109 1.75 -2.56 -31.92
N HIS A 110 1.31 -3.39 -32.86
CA HIS A 110 0.38 -2.99 -33.93
C HIS A 110 -0.95 -2.41 -33.44
N SER A 111 -1.51 -2.97 -32.36
CA SER A 111 -2.78 -2.54 -31.77
C SER A 111 -2.65 -1.39 -30.75
N ARG A 112 -1.41 -1.03 -30.40
CA ARG A 112 -1.12 -0.06 -29.34
C ARG A 112 -1.29 1.38 -29.85
N ARG A 113 -1.54 2.28 -28.92
CA ARG A 113 -1.57 3.73 -29.12
C ARG A 113 -0.60 4.46 -28.20
N LEU A 114 -0.30 3.86 -27.04
CA LEU A 114 0.63 4.40 -26.07
C LEU A 114 1.56 3.29 -25.55
N ILE A 115 2.85 3.62 -25.46
CA ILE A 115 3.86 2.81 -24.75
C ILE A 115 4.39 3.63 -23.57
N ILE A 116 4.36 3.02 -22.38
CA ILE A 116 4.94 3.57 -21.16
C ILE A 116 6.27 2.88 -20.89
N LEU A 117 7.33 3.66 -20.72
CA LEU A 117 8.65 3.23 -20.27
C LEU A 117 8.84 3.71 -18.82
N PRO A 118 8.47 2.90 -17.81
CA PRO A 118 8.36 3.36 -16.43
C PRO A 118 9.72 3.54 -15.74
N LEU A 119 10.75 2.82 -16.18
CA LEU A 119 12.09 2.88 -15.59
C LEU A 119 13.11 2.12 -16.48
N ASN A 120 13.23 2.50 -17.74
CA ASN A 120 14.12 1.83 -18.68
C ASN A 120 15.44 2.60 -18.78
N SER A 121 16.45 2.20 -18.00
CA SER A 121 17.78 2.85 -17.99
C SER A 121 18.51 2.69 -19.32
N THR A 122 18.31 1.55 -19.98
CA THR A 122 18.82 1.26 -21.31
C THR A 122 17.70 0.68 -22.17
N VAL A 123 17.76 0.94 -23.47
CA VAL A 123 16.86 0.36 -24.47
C VAL A 123 17.70 -0.14 -25.63
N THR A 124 17.50 -1.40 -26.04
CA THR A 124 18.32 -2.01 -27.10
C THR A 124 18.08 -1.36 -28.46
N ALA A 125 19.06 -1.43 -29.37
CA ALA A 125 18.91 -0.88 -30.73
C ALA A 125 17.71 -1.47 -31.49
N GLN A 126 17.43 -2.77 -31.29
CA GLN A 126 16.25 -3.42 -31.86
C GLN A 126 14.95 -2.79 -31.31
N THR A 127 14.84 -2.66 -29.98
CA THR A 127 13.69 -2.00 -29.35
C THR A 127 13.57 -0.55 -29.83
N THR A 128 14.66 0.19 -29.94
CA THR A 128 14.68 1.56 -30.46
C THR A 128 14.09 1.63 -31.87
N GLY A 129 14.48 0.75 -32.77
CA GLY A 129 13.90 0.68 -34.12
C GLY A 129 12.39 0.40 -34.09
N LEU A 130 11.92 -0.47 -33.19
CA LEU A 130 10.49 -0.73 -33.00
C LEU A 130 9.75 0.49 -32.47
N LEU A 131 10.33 1.23 -31.53
CA LEU A 131 9.74 2.45 -30.98
C LEU A 131 9.73 3.59 -32.00
N GLN A 132 10.77 3.69 -32.83
CA GLN A 132 10.83 4.62 -33.97
C GLN A 132 9.70 4.37 -34.95
N ASP A 133 9.57 3.11 -35.42
CA ASP A 133 8.48 2.70 -36.30
C ASP A 133 7.12 2.98 -35.65
N PHE A 134 6.96 2.69 -34.36
CA PHE A 134 5.73 2.92 -33.62
C PHE A 134 5.34 4.40 -33.57
N VAL A 135 6.28 5.29 -33.24
CA VAL A 135 6.06 6.75 -33.21
C VAL A 135 5.78 7.30 -34.61
N ALA A 136 6.52 6.83 -35.63
CA ALA A 136 6.29 7.22 -37.02
C ALA A 136 4.89 6.84 -37.52
N ASN A 137 4.31 5.75 -36.99
CA ASN A 137 2.93 5.34 -37.26
C ASN A 137 1.90 5.99 -36.31
N GLY A 138 2.26 7.08 -35.64
CA GLY A 138 1.37 7.88 -34.79
C GLY A 138 1.26 7.43 -33.34
N GLY A 139 1.94 6.35 -32.95
CA GLY A 139 2.04 5.90 -31.57
C GLY A 139 2.70 6.92 -30.64
N LYS A 140 2.36 6.88 -29.35
CA LYS A 140 2.85 7.84 -28.34
C LYS A 140 3.69 7.17 -27.27
N LEU A 141 4.70 7.88 -26.78
CA LEU A 141 5.55 7.43 -25.68
C LEU A 141 5.26 8.19 -24.38
N PHE A 142 5.34 7.50 -23.26
CA PHE A 142 5.37 8.10 -21.93
C PHE A 142 6.60 7.57 -21.20
N VAL A 143 7.62 8.40 -21.06
CA VAL A 143 8.94 7.99 -20.53
C VAL A 143 9.15 8.65 -19.17
N THR A 144 9.60 7.89 -18.17
CA THR A 144 9.83 8.41 -16.82
C THR A 144 11.23 8.13 -16.30
N TYR A 145 11.80 9.12 -15.61
CA TYR A 145 13.10 9.15 -14.98
C TYR A 145 14.29 8.95 -15.92
N ASN A 146 14.48 7.74 -16.43
CA ASN A 146 15.59 7.46 -17.32
C ASN A 146 15.27 7.94 -18.73
N LEU A 147 16.20 8.64 -19.36
CA LEU A 147 16.09 9.12 -20.73
C LEU A 147 17.22 8.54 -21.59
N PRO A 148 17.10 7.28 -22.04
CA PRO A 148 18.13 6.65 -22.87
C PRO A 148 18.43 7.49 -24.11
N ASN A 149 19.71 7.62 -24.47
CA ASN A 149 20.14 8.37 -25.67
C ASN A 149 19.51 7.87 -26.97
N THR A 150 19.04 6.63 -26.99
CA THR A 150 18.34 6.03 -28.14
C THR A 150 16.85 6.41 -28.21
N VAL A 151 16.25 6.83 -27.09
CA VAL A 151 14.83 7.24 -26.99
C VAL A 151 14.69 8.76 -26.95
N ALA A 152 15.64 9.47 -26.33
CA ALA A 152 15.62 10.92 -26.18
C ALA A 152 15.34 11.69 -27.49
N PRO A 153 15.96 11.33 -28.64
CA PRO A 153 15.71 12.00 -29.91
C PRO A 153 14.26 11.85 -30.41
N LEU A 154 13.56 10.75 -30.07
CA LEU A 154 12.15 10.55 -30.44
C LEU A 154 11.25 11.59 -29.77
N LEU A 155 11.64 12.04 -28.57
CA LEU A 155 10.95 13.07 -27.81
C LEU A 155 11.53 14.47 -28.05
N GLY A 156 12.48 14.63 -28.98
CA GLY A 156 13.15 15.92 -29.21
C GLY A 156 13.89 16.43 -27.97
N LEU A 157 14.52 15.52 -27.23
CA LEU A 157 15.22 15.80 -25.98
C LEU A 157 16.66 15.28 -26.03
N GLN A 158 17.48 15.84 -25.14
CA GLN A 158 18.78 15.32 -24.77
C GLN A 158 18.92 15.38 -23.25
N GLN A 159 19.40 14.31 -22.63
CA GLN A 159 19.79 14.35 -21.22
C GLN A 159 21.08 15.15 -21.07
N THR A 160 21.08 16.12 -20.16
CA THR A 160 22.20 17.03 -19.93
C THR A 160 22.89 16.80 -18.59
N ASP A 161 22.15 16.35 -17.57
CA ASP A 161 22.68 16.18 -16.22
C ASP A 161 21.84 15.19 -15.40
N TRP A 162 22.32 14.85 -14.20
CA TRP A 162 21.60 14.14 -13.16
C TRP A 162 21.86 14.82 -11.82
N LEU A 163 20.80 15.20 -11.12
CA LEU A 163 20.91 15.96 -9.87
C LEU A 163 20.30 15.19 -8.72
N LYS A 164 21.02 15.15 -7.60
CA LYS A 164 20.50 14.70 -6.31
C LYS A 164 19.76 15.84 -5.61
N ASP A 165 18.77 15.49 -4.80
CA ASP A 165 18.08 16.43 -3.90
C ASP A 165 18.98 16.82 -2.73
N ASP A 166 19.88 17.78 -2.97
CA ASP A 166 20.83 18.30 -1.99
C ASP A 166 20.94 19.84 -2.12
N PRO A 167 20.54 20.63 -1.09
CA PRO A 167 19.89 20.18 0.15
C PRO A 167 18.51 19.52 -0.10
N PRO A 168 18.00 18.71 0.83
CA PRO A 168 16.70 18.06 0.69
C PRO A 168 15.53 19.02 0.50
N GLY A 169 14.53 18.61 -0.28
CA GLY A 169 13.31 19.36 -0.54
C GLY A 169 13.35 20.28 -1.75
N ARG A 170 14.40 20.26 -2.56
CA ARG A 170 14.48 21.03 -3.82
C ARG A 170 13.48 20.55 -4.86
N PHE A 171 13.15 19.27 -4.86
CA PHE A 171 12.20 18.66 -5.79
C PHE A 171 10.96 18.19 -5.04
N SER A 172 10.10 19.14 -4.64
CA SER A 172 8.93 18.86 -3.80
C SER A 172 7.60 18.96 -4.54
N THR A 173 7.50 19.88 -5.50
CA THR A 173 6.29 20.08 -6.30
C THR A 173 6.64 20.39 -7.75
N ILE A 174 5.69 20.12 -8.64
CA ILE A 174 5.78 20.43 -10.07
C ILE A 174 4.69 21.47 -10.36
N GLN A 175 5.08 22.65 -10.79
CA GLN A 175 4.15 23.66 -11.29
C GLN A 175 3.98 23.48 -12.80
N LEU A 176 2.75 23.25 -13.25
CA LEU A 176 2.41 22.87 -14.62
C LEU A 176 1.92 24.08 -15.41
N ARG A 177 2.38 24.19 -16.66
CA ARG A 177 2.07 25.28 -17.59
C ARG A 177 1.88 24.71 -19.00
N ALA A 178 0.66 24.28 -19.31
CA ALA A 178 0.27 23.83 -20.66
C ALA A 178 -1.21 24.13 -20.93
N PRO A 179 -1.57 25.40 -21.24
CA PRO A 179 -2.96 25.78 -21.49
C PRO A 179 -3.60 25.03 -22.67
N GLU A 180 -2.79 24.47 -23.58
CA GLU A 180 -3.24 23.62 -24.68
C GLU A 180 -3.70 22.23 -24.25
N VAL A 181 -3.36 21.80 -23.02
CA VAL A 181 -3.77 20.51 -22.44
C VAL A 181 -5.02 20.73 -21.57
N PRO A 182 -6.21 20.32 -22.03
CA PRO A 182 -7.42 20.45 -21.24
C PRO A 182 -7.32 19.77 -19.87
N ASP A 183 -7.84 20.44 -18.84
CA ASP A 183 -7.96 19.90 -17.48
C ASP A 183 -6.63 19.50 -16.82
N ILE A 184 -5.49 19.97 -17.35
CA ILE A 184 -4.19 19.78 -16.69
C ILE A 184 -4.24 20.44 -15.30
N PRO A 185 -3.83 19.74 -14.23
CA PRO A 185 -3.74 20.37 -12.91
C PRO A 185 -2.72 21.51 -12.94
N THR A 186 -2.90 22.51 -12.09
CA THR A 186 -1.96 23.64 -11.97
C THR A 186 -0.64 23.22 -11.33
N SER A 187 -0.70 22.27 -10.41
CA SER A 187 0.48 21.71 -9.76
C SER A 187 0.25 20.26 -9.33
N VAL A 188 1.34 19.54 -9.08
CA VAL A 188 1.36 18.18 -8.55
C VAL A 188 2.47 18.07 -7.50
N ARG A 189 2.19 17.50 -6.32
CA ARG A 189 3.26 17.19 -5.35
C ARG A 189 4.05 15.98 -5.79
N GLN A 190 5.34 16.02 -5.52
CA GLN A 190 6.29 14.99 -5.94
C GLN A 190 7.58 15.19 -5.16
N ALA A 191 7.73 14.48 -4.03
CA ALA A 191 8.94 14.54 -3.20
C ALA A 191 10.08 13.64 -3.76
N SER A 192 10.81 14.13 -4.76
CA SER A 192 11.87 13.37 -5.44
C SER A 192 13.22 13.58 -4.78
N TRP A 193 13.98 12.51 -4.60
CA TRP A 193 15.33 12.56 -4.02
C TRP A 193 16.45 12.75 -5.07
N ASN A 194 16.09 12.77 -6.35
CA ASN A 194 16.93 13.11 -7.48
C ASN A 194 16.07 13.40 -8.71
N ILE A 195 16.67 13.87 -9.81
CA ILE A 195 16.02 14.06 -11.11
C ILE A 195 17.00 13.82 -12.25
N THR A 196 16.47 13.45 -13.42
CA THR A 196 17.18 13.53 -14.69
C THR A 196 16.92 14.88 -15.33
N VAL A 197 17.99 15.64 -15.62
CA VAL A 197 17.87 16.93 -16.29
C VAL A 197 17.98 16.72 -17.79
N ALA A 198 17.02 17.29 -18.52
CA ALA A 198 16.98 17.23 -19.98
C ALA A 198 16.75 18.62 -20.57
N ALA A 199 17.16 18.78 -21.82
CA ALA A 199 16.93 19.98 -22.62
C ALA A 199 16.20 19.64 -23.92
N PRO A 200 15.25 20.48 -24.37
CA PRO A 200 14.69 20.39 -25.72
C PRO A 200 15.79 20.55 -26.78
N THR A 201 15.81 19.66 -27.76
CA THR A 201 16.67 19.75 -28.96
C THR A 201 15.89 20.25 -30.17
N THR A 202 14.56 20.36 -30.06
CA THR A 202 13.67 20.84 -31.13
C THR A 202 12.70 21.90 -30.60
N PRO A 203 12.31 22.91 -31.42
CA PRO A 203 11.32 23.91 -31.04
C PRO A 203 9.92 23.34 -30.72
N GLN A 204 9.61 22.14 -31.24
CA GLN A 204 8.33 21.46 -31.04
C GLN A 204 8.21 20.83 -29.65
N THR A 205 9.32 20.64 -28.95
CA THR A 205 9.35 20.02 -27.62
C THR A 205 9.23 21.10 -26.55
N LYS A 206 8.10 21.11 -25.85
CA LYS A 206 7.79 22.12 -24.83
C LYS A 206 8.08 21.59 -23.43
N ILE A 207 8.58 22.47 -22.57
CA ILE A 207 8.59 22.25 -21.12
C ILE A 207 7.20 22.65 -20.61
N ILE A 208 6.48 21.68 -20.04
CA ILE A 208 5.12 21.86 -19.55
C ILE A 208 5.03 21.84 -18.01
N GLY A 209 6.16 21.65 -17.32
CA GLY A 209 6.20 21.76 -15.87
C GLY A 209 7.62 21.99 -15.34
N TYR A 210 7.71 22.69 -14.22
CA TYR A 210 8.96 23.04 -13.55
C TYR A 210 8.95 22.58 -12.10
N TRP A 211 10.13 22.18 -11.61
CA TRP A 211 10.33 21.80 -10.22
C TRP A 211 10.34 23.03 -9.31
N HIS A 212 9.64 22.90 -8.20
CA HIS A 212 9.61 23.87 -7.10
C HIS A 212 10.00 23.17 -5.79
N ASP A 213 10.68 23.91 -4.93
CA ASP A 213 11.15 23.42 -3.63
C ASP A 213 10.02 23.36 -2.58
N ALA A 214 10.36 22.90 -1.38
CA ALA A 214 9.43 22.74 -0.26
C ALA A 214 8.84 24.09 0.23
N THR A 215 9.45 25.22 -0.10
CA THR A 215 8.94 26.57 0.19
C THR A 215 8.06 27.12 -0.95
N GLY A 216 7.97 26.39 -2.06
CA GLY A 216 7.23 26.78 -3.25
C GLY A 216 8.03 27.66 -4.23
N GLN A 217 9.33 27.88 -4.01
CA GLN A 217 10.17 28.63 -4.94
C GLN A 217 10.55 27.78 -6.16
N SER A 218 10.59 28.39 -7.34
CA SER A 218 11.01 27.71 -8.56
C SER A 218 12.50 27.39 -8.50
N THR A 219 12.87 26.17 -8.87
CA THR A 219 14.27 25.78 -9.04
C THR A 219 14.81 26.16 -10.43
N GLY A 220 13.94 26.60 -11.35
CA GLY A 220 14.27 26.78 -12.76
C GLY A 220 14.46 25.47 -13.54
N LEU A 221 14.44 24.32 -12.89
CA LEU A 221 14.70 23.03 -13.52
C LEU A 221 13.42 22.46 -14.13
N PRO A 222 13.44 22.05 -15.42
CA PRO A 222 12.32 21.39 -16.06
C PRO A 222 11.96 20.07 -15.39
N ALA A 223 10.67 19.84 -15.16
CA ALA A 223 10.15 18.60 -14.62
C ALA A 223 9.53 17.70 -15.70
N LEU A 224 8.75 18.30 -16.59
CA LEU A 224 7.86 17.59 -17.50
C LEU A 224 7.92 18.20 -18.90
N PHE A 225 8.04 17.36 -19.92
CA PHE A 225 8.21 17.75 -21.32
C PHE A 225 7.16 17.08 -22.19
N MET A 226 6.75 17.74 -23.26
CA MET A 226 5.76 17.21 -24.19
C MET A 226 6.03 17.65 -25.62
N ASN A 227 5.87 16.71 -26.55
CA ASN A 227 5.80 16.96 -27.98
C ASN A 227 4.75 16.02 -28.62
N GLU A 228 4.66 15.99 -29.96
CA GLU A 228 3.71 15.12 -30.66
C GLU A 228 4.00 13.62 -30.51
N ALA A 229 5.25 13.24 -30.23
CA ALA A 229 5.65 11.85 -30.03
C ALA A 229 5.37 11.35 -28.61
N GLY A 230 5.25 12.24 -27.62
CA GLY A 230 4.96 11.81 -26.26
C GLY A 230 5.34 12.79 -25.15
N VAL A 231 5.49 12.22 -23.95
CA VAL A 231 5.85 12.93 -22.72
C VAL A 231 7.10 12.31 -22.11
N PHE A 232 7.96 13.18 -21.57
CA PHE A 232 9.02 12.78 -20.64
C PHE A 232 8.78 13.42 -19.28
N PHE A 233 8.87 12.61 -18.22
CA PHE A 233 8.93 13.05 -16.84
C PHE A 233 10.31 12.78 -16.27
N SER A 234 10.97 13.83 -15.75
CA SER A 234 12.32 13.78 -15.19
C SER A 234 12.50 12.88 -13.96
N HIS A 235 11.42 12.30 -13.43
CA HIS A 235 11.45 11.33 -12.35
C HIS A 235 10.40 10.22 -12.55
N ILE A 236 10.37 9.24 -11.65
CA ILE A 236 9.28 8.25 -11.56
C ILE A 236 8.09 8.82 -10.80
N PHE A 237 6.87 8.34 -11.07
CA PHE A 237 5.70 8.66 -10.26
C PHE A 237 5.82 8.03 -8.88
N LEU A 238 5.81 8.87 -7.85
CA LEU A 238 5.83 8.50 -6.44
C LEU A 238 4.40 8.42 -5.84
N PRO A 239 4.18 7.78 -4.67
CA PRO A 239 2.84 7.55 -4.11
C PRO A 239 2.10 8.77 -3.61
N ASP A 240 2.83 9.84 -3.28
CA ASP A 240 2.26 11.10 -2.83
C ASP A 240 1.34 11.71 -3.90
N ASP A 241 0.29 12.40 -3.51
CA ASP A 241 -0.62 13.15 -4.39
C ASP A 241 -1.13 12.36 -5.61
N ILE A 242 -1.38 11.07 -5.39
CA ILE A 242 -1.74 10.11 -6.44
C ILE A 242 -3.02 10.50 -7.19
N GLN A 243 -3.96 11.19 -6.53
CA GLN A 243 -5.20 11.65 -7.16
C GLN A 243 -4.92 12.74 -8.20
N THR A 244 -4.10 13.74 -7.87
CA THR A 244 -3.73 14.81 -8.82
C THR A 244 -2.80 14.28 -9.91
N LYS A 245 -1.88 13.36 -9.58
CA LYS A 245 -1.08 12.62 -10.57
C LYS A 245 -1.95 11.83 -11.56
N THR A 246 -3.03 11.22 -11.09
CA THR A 246 -3.98 10.50 -11.96
C THR A 246 -4.73 11.46 -12.89
N ARG A 247 -5.09 12.65 -12.39
CA ARG A 247 -5.66 13.73 -13.22
C ARG A 247 -4.68 14.23 -14.27
N LEU A 248 -3.41 14.44 -13.90
CA LEU A 248 -2.33 14.79 -14.82
C LEU A 248 -2.19 13.73 -15.91
N LEU A 249 -2.11 12.46 -15.54
CA LEU A 249 -2.03 11.35 -16.48
C LEU A 249 -3.23 11.38 -17.45
N ALA A 250 -4.47 11.45 -16.95
CA ALA A 250 -5.66 11.52 -17.79
C ALA A 250 -5.66 12.71 -18.76
N ALA A 251 -5.23 13.90 -18.30
CA ALA A 251 -5.15 15.10 -19.13
C ALA A 251 -4.13 14.93 -20.27
N LEU A 252 -2.94 14.42 -19.96
CA LEU A 252 -1.89 14.15 -20.95
C LEU A 252 -2.33 13.07 -21.95
N LEU A 253 -2.92 11.98 -21.46
CA LEU A 253 -3.39 10.88 -22.33
C LEU A 253 -4.50 11.33 -23.27
N GLY A 254 -5.49 12.06 -22.77
CA GLY A 254 -6.55 12.63 -23.61
C GLY A 254 -6.04 13.69 -24.58
N HIS A 255 -4.93 14.37 -24.28
CA HIS A 255 -4.30 15.30 -25.21
C HIS A 255 -3.52 14.56 -26.31
N LEU A 256 -2.63 13.64 -25.93
CA LEU A 256 -1.75 12.90 -26.84
C LEU A 256 -2.50 11.93 -27.76
N VAL A 257 -3.58 11.31 -27.26
CA VAL A 257 -4.36 10.28 -27.95
C VAL A 257 -5.83 10.69 -27.91
N PRO A 258 -6.31 11.53 -28.84
CA PRO A 258 -7.65 12.13 -28.76
C PRO A 258 -8.80 11.13 -28.63
N GLU A 259 -8.67 9.92 -29.19
CA GLU A 259 -9.68 8.85 -29.04
C GLU A 259 -9.83 8.36 -27.59
N PHE A 260 -8.85 8.60 -26.71
CA PHE A 260 -8.94 8.27 -25.29
C PHE A 260 -9.92 9.18 -24.54
N ARG A 261 -10.25 10.37 -25.08
CA ARG A 261 -11.19 11.30 -24.42
C ARG A 261 -12.58 10.72 -24.23
N GLN A 262 -13.05 9.90 -25.16
CA GLN A 262 -14.34 9.25 -25.03
C GLN A 262 -14.35 8.30 -23.82
N VAL A 263 -13.36 7.41 -23.71
CA VAL A 263 -13.24 6.46 -22.59
C VAL A 263 -13.09 7.20 -21.25
N LEU A 264 -12.28 8.27 -21.23
CA LEU A 264 -12.13 9.13 -20.04
C LEU A 264 -13.46 9.77 -19.62
N ALA A 265 -14.27 10.22 -20.58
CA ALA A 265 -15.58 10.80 -20.31
C ALA A 265 -16.60 9.76 -19.84
N GLU A 266 -16.63 8.58 -20.46
CA GLU A 266 -17.44 7.44 -20.04
C GLU A 266 -17.13 7.06 -18.59
N GLN A 267 -15.85 6.92 -18.25
CA GLN A 267 -15.41 6.60 -16.90
C GLN A 267 -15.76 7.71 -15.90
N ALA A 268 -15.57 8.98 -16.26
CA ALA A 268 -15.93 10.11 -15.40
C ALA A 268 -17.43 10.15 -15.11
N ILE A 269 -18.27 9.90 -16.12
CA ILE A 269 -19.74 9.83 -15.99
C ILE A 269 -20.15 8.64 -15.11
N ALA A 270 -19.56 7.47 -15.32
CA ALA A 270 -19.84 6.28 -14.51
C ALA A 270 -19.45 6.49 -13.03
N ALA A 271 -18.41 7.28 -12.77
CA ALA A 271 -17.93 7.55 -11.42
C ALA A 271 -18.77 8.57 -10.62
N MET A 272 -19.66 9.35 -11.26
CA MET A 272 -20.43 10.41 -10.59
C MET A 272 -21.29 9.89 -9.41
N PRO A 273 -22.15 8.87 -9.59
CA PRO A 273 -22.98 8.35 -8.50
C PRO A 273 -22.27 7.31 -7.62
N ALA A 274 -21.09 6.85 -8.01
CA ALA A 274 -20.33 5.81 -7.31
C ALA A 274 -19.60 6.41 -6.09
N ILE A 275 -20.36 6.60 -5.01
CA ILE A 275 -19.91 7.26 -3.77
C ILE A 275 -20.18 6.37 -2.58
N GLY A 276 -19.13 6.15 -1.77
CA GLY A 276 -19.21 5.36 -0.54
C GLY A 276 -20.02 4.06 -0.70
N HIS A 277 -20.84 3.70 0.29
CA HIS A 277 -21.65 2.47 0.25
C HIS A 277 -22.90 2.57 -0.65
N THR A 278 -23.29 3.75 -1.11
CA THR A 278 -24.54 3.93 -1.85
C THR A 278 -24.40 3.51 -3.31
N LYS A 279 -23.21 3.73 -3.91
CA LYS A 279 -22.76 3.29 -5.26
C LYS A 279 -23.64 3.74 -6.46
N THR A 280 -24.85 4.24 -6.22
CA THR A 280 -25.87 4.63 -7.21
C THR A 280 -26.54 5.93 -6.75
N PHE A 281 -27.11 6.69 -7.69
CA PHE A 281 -27.72 7.97 -7.37
C PHE A 281 -28.97 7.79 -6.50
N GLU A 282 -29.78 6.79 -6.81
CA GLU A 282 -31.04 6.49 -6.12
C GLU A 282 -30.78 6.14 -4.64
N LYS A 283 -29.77 5.30 -4.38
CA LYS A 283 -29.37 4.97 -3.00
C LYS A 283 -28.74 6.17 -2.29
N LEU A 284 -27.99 7.01 -3.00
CA LEU A 284 -27.43 8.24 -2.43
C LEU A 284 -28.55 9.21 -2.05
N GLU A 285 -29.54 9.39 -2.92
CA GLU A 285 -30.71 10.22 -2.66
C GLU A 285 -31.48 9.73 -1.44
N GLN A 286 -31.76 8.43 -1.36
CA GLN A 286 -32.40 7.83 -0.19
C GLN A 286 -31.61 8.09 1.11
N PHE A 287 -30.29 7.87 1.08
CA PHE A 287 -29.43 8.11 2.23
C PHE A 287 -29.41 9.59 2.65
N VAL A 288 -29.35 10.50 1.68
CA VAL A 288 -29.37 11.95 1.94
C VAL A 288 -30.70 12.41 2.51
N GLN A 289 -31.80 11.94 1.96
CA GLN A 289 -33.16 12.25 2.41
C GLN A 289 -33.42 11.72 3.83
N GLN A 290 -32.98 10.50 4.13
CA GLN A 290 -33.08 9.92 5.47
C GLN A 290 -32.30 10.73 6.51
N GLY A 291 -31.14 11.29 6.14
CA GLY A 291 -30.36 12.15 7.02
C GLY A 291 -31.01 13.51 7.30
N GLY A 292 -31.88 14.01 6.42
CA GLY A 292 -32.66 15.24 6.62
C GLY A 292 -31.84 16.54 6.70
N VAL A 293 -30.57 16.53 6.30
CA VAL A 293 -29.69 17.70 6.37
C VAL A 293 -29.89 18.61 5.15
N GLN A 294 -30.40 19.82 5.35
CA GLN A 294 -30.78 20.71 4.24
C GLN A 294 -29.63 21.05 3.28
N THR A 295 -28.42 21.27 3.80
CA THR A 295 -27.23 21.53 2.98
C THR A 295 -26.80 20.30 2.17
N ALA A 296 -27.05 19.08 2.68
CA ALA A 296 -26.81 17.85 1.95
C ALA A 296 -27.82 17.68 0.80
N ILE A 297 -29.10 17.96 1.05
CA ILE A 297 -30.17 17.92 0.04
C ILE A 297 -29.88 18.92 -1.09
N GLN A 298 -29.44 20.14 -0.77
CA GLN A 298 -29.07 21.14 -1.77
C GLN A 298 -27.84 20.71 -2.59
N ALA A 299 -26.84 20.09 -1.95
CA ALA A 299 -25.69 19.53 -2.63
C ALA A 299 -26.12 18.40 -3.57
N LEU A 300 -26.99 17.48 -3.14
CA LEU A 300 -27.52 16.40 -3.97
C LEU A 300 -28.20 16.94 -5.24
N LYS A 301 -29.07 17.94 -5.09
CA LYS A 301 -29.74 18.59 -6.23
C LYS A 301 -28.74 19.18 -7.23
N THR A 302 -27.78 19.97 -6.72
CA THR A 302 -26.74 20.59 -7.54
C THR A 302 -25.89 19.54 -8.27
N GLY A 303 -25.55 18.46 -7.57
CA GLY A 303 -24.82 17.33 -8.12
C GLY A 303 -25.58 16.64 -9.26
N ASN A 304 -26.89 16.43 -9.10
CA ASN A 304 -27.77 15.85 -10.11
C ASN A 304 -27.88 16.74 -11.36
N ASP A 305 -28.02 18.06 -11.19
CA ASP A 305 -28.06 19.01 -12.30
C ASP A 305 -26.75 18.94 -13.13
N LEU A 306 -25.61 18.81 -12.45
CA LEU A 306 -24.31 18.60 -13.11
C LEU A 306 -24.21 17.21 -13.76
N MET A 307 -24.81 16.16 -13.18
CA MET A 307 -24.85 14.83 -13.83
C MET A 307 -25.58 14.92 -15.17
N ALA A 308 -26.71 15.60 -15.22
CA ALA A 308 -27.47 15.81 -16.46
C ALA A 308 -26.65 16.61 -17.48
N GLN A 309 -26.01 17.70 -17.07
CA GLN A 309 -25.14 18.50 -17.95
C GLN A 309 -23.97 17.70 -18.51
N ALA A 310 -23.31 16.87 -17.70
CA ALA A 310 -22.21 16.02 -18.14
C ALA A 310 -22.66 15.01 -19.20
N ARG A 311 -23.83 14.39 -19.01
CA ARG A 311 -24.42 13.46 -19.98
C ARG A 311 -24.80 14.15 -21.29
N THR A 312 -25.37 15.35 -21.23
CA THR A 312 -25.67 16.17 -22.41
C THR A 312 -24.40 16.54 -23.19
N ALA A 313 -23.35 16.98 -22.49
CA ALA A 313 -22.06 17.28 -23.11
C ALA A 313 -21.44 16.05 -23.78
N TYR A 314 -21.56 14.88 -23.16
CA TYR A 314 -21.11 13.61 -23.72
C TYR A 314 -21.87 13.23 -24.99
N GLN A 315 -23.21 13.35 -24.99
CA GLN A 315 -24.04 13.11 -26.17
C GLN A 315 -23.69 14.06 -27.33
N ALA A 316 -23.33 15.30 -27.01
CA ALA A 316 -22.82 16.28 -27.98
C ALA A 316 -21.36 16.02 -28.42
N LYS A 317 -20.73 14.91 -27.98
CA LYS A 317 -19.32 14.57 -28.19
C LYS A 317 -18.33 15.63 -27.68
N ASN A 318 -18.78 16.51 -26.79
CA ASN A 318 -17.93 17.46 -26.08
C ASN A 318 -17.33 16.78 -24.85
N TYR A 319 -16.43 15.82 -25.09
CA TYR A 319 -15.84 14.99 -24.03
C TYR A 319 -15.07 15.80 -22.99
N LYS A 320 -14.44 16.91 -23.38
CA LYS A 320 -13.78 17.83 -22.45
C LYS A 320 -14.78 18.34 -21.41
N ALA A 321 -15.86 18.99 -21.86
CA ALA A 321 -16.88 19.51 -20.96
C ALA A 321 -17.53 18.38 -20.15
N ALA A 322 -17.78 17.22 -20.75
CA ALA A 322 -18.32 16.06 -20.04
C ALA A 322 -17.43 15.62 -18.86
N ILE A 323 -16.10 15.52 -19.06
CA ILE A 323 -15.14 15.14 -18.01
C ILE A 323 -15.11 16.19 -16.90
N THR A 324 -14.96 17.48 -17.24
CA THR A 324 -14.90 18.58 -16.26
C THR A 324 -16.17 18.63 -15.42
N THR A 325 -17.34 18.60 -16.06
CA THR A 325 -18.65 18.66 -15.38
C THR A 325 -18.93 17.40 -14.58
N ALA A 326 -18.54 16.20 -15.06
CA ALA A 326 -18.72 14.96 -14.30
C ALA A 326 -17.88 14.94 -13.01
N ARG A 327 -16.66 15.45 -13.05
CA ARG A 327 -15.82 15.59 -11.85
C ARG A 327 -16.44 16.54 -10.83
N ALA A 328 -16.92 17.70 -11.29
CA ALA A 328 -17.62 18.66 -10.43
C ALA A 328 -18.89 18.06 -9.82
N SER A 329 -19.67 17.31 -10.61
CA SER A 329 -20.83 16.57 -10.12
C SER A 329 -20.44 15.59 -9.01
N ARG A 330 -19.42 14.75 -9.24
CA ARG A 330 -18.97 13.77 -8.26
C ARG A 330 -18.51 14.43 -6.95
N GLU A 331 -17.78 15.53 -7.03
CA GLU A 331 -17.32 16.29 -5.86
C GLU A 331 -18.51 16.78 -5.02
N ILE A 332 -19.50 17.38 -5.67
CA ILE A 332 -20.71 17.90 -5.02
C ILE A 332 -21.59 16.77 -4.45
N LEU A 333 -21.72 15.64 -5.16
CA LEU A 333 -22.43 14.47 -4.65
C LEU A 333 -21.70 13.82 -3.47
N SER A 334 -20.36 13.80 -3.48
CA SER A 334 -19.56 13.33 -2.35
C SER A 334 -19.76 14.22 -1.13
N LYS A 335 -19.84 15.54 -1.33
CA LYS A 335 -20.20 16.51 -0.28
C LYS A 335 -21.58 16.21 0.32
N ALA A 336 -22.58 15.92 -0.52
CA ALA A 336 -23.91 15.51 -0.04
C ALA A 336 -23.82 14.26 0.85
N TYR A 337 -23.09 13.23 0.38
CA TYR A 337 -22.84 12.02 1.15
C TYR A 337 -22.18 12.30 2.51
N PHE A 338 -21.11 13.10 2.55
CA PHE A 338 -20.41 13.42 3.80
C PHE A 338 -21.34 14.10 4.81
N LEU A 339 -22.06 15.14 4.38
CA LEU A 339 -22.97 15.91 5.24
C LEU A 339 -24.10 15.06 5.84
N SER A 340 -24.50 13.98 5.16
CA SER A 340 -25.57 13.08 5.60
C SER A 340 -25.17 12.10 6.70
N HIS A 341 -23.90 12.00 7.06
CA HIS A 341 -23.46 11.13 8.16
C HIS A 341 -23.68 11.77 9.53
N THR A 342 -24.02 10.92 10.51
CA THR A 342 -24.09 11.30 11.92
C THR A 342 -22.71 11.17 12.58
N SER A 343 -22.34 12.15 13.39
CA SER A 343 -21.18 12.07 14.29
C SER A 343 -21.62 11.55 15.65
N ILE A 344 -20.94 10.54 16.17
CA ILE A 344 -21.20 9.94 17.49
C ILE A 344 -20.25 10.51 18.56
N GLU A 345 -20.60 10.34 19.84
CA GLU A 345 -19.87 10.96 20.98
C GLU A 345 -18.89 10.00 21.68
N MET A 346 -19.12 8.68 21.61
CA MET A 346 -18.27 7.65 22.21
C MET A 346 -17.68 6.78 21.10
N GLU A 347 -16.43 7.06 20.72
CA GLU A 347 -15.73 6.41 19.61
C GLU A 347 -14.22 6.66 19.68
N GLY A 348 -13.43 5.61 19.50
CA GLY A 348 -12.00 5.76 19.25
C GLY A 348 -11.73 6.21 17.81
N ARG A 349 -11.11 7.37 17.63
CA ARG A 349 -10.81 7.95 16.31
C ARG A 349 -9.33 8.21 16.22
N ALA A 350 -8.61 7.26 15.62
CA ALA A 350 -7.17 7.27 15.60
C ALA A 350 -6.60 7.47 14.19
N VAL A 351 -5.34 7.92 14.14
CA VAL A 351 -4.52 7.86 12.95
C VAL A 351 -3.14 7.31 13.29
N TRP A 352 -2.60 6.43 12.45
CA TRP A 352 -1.19 6.05 12.52
C TRP A 352 -0.32 7.08 11.81
N ASN A 353 0.78 7.52 12.43
CA ASN A 353 1.78 8.35 11.76
C ASN A 353 3.11 7.59 11.69
N HIS A 354 3.38 6.97 10.53
CA HIS A 354 4.56 6.10 10.37
C HIS A 354 5.89 6.85 10.37
N SER A 355 5.89 8.10 9.90
CA SER A 355 7.09 8.94 9.83
C SER A 355 7.60 9.39 11.20
N GLY A 356 6.73 9.43 12.23
CA GLY A 356 7.07 10.00 13.54
C GLY A 356 7.30 11.51 13.49
N LEU A 357 6.69 12.19 12.51
CA LEU A 357 6.96 13.59 12.17
C LEU A 357 5.67 14.42 11.95
N GLY A 358 4.49 13.83 12.11
CA GLY A 358 3.21 14.44 11.74
C GLY A 358 2.99 14.44 10.22
N ALA A 359 1.99 15.21 9.75
CA ALA A 359 1.76 15.43 8.32
C ALA A 359 2.72 16.48 7.73
N TYR A 360 3.24 17.34 8.60
CA TYR A 360 4.18 18.42 8.29
C TYR A 360 5.45 18.16 9.10
N PRO A 361 6.56 17.73 8.48
CA PRO A 361 7.70 17.21 9.22
C PRO A 361 8.19 18.10 10.37
N GLY A 362 7.97 17.65 11.61
CA GLY A 362 8.37 18.34 12.84
C GLY A 362 7.37 19.41 13.34
N ASP A 363 6.37 19.81 12.54
CA ASP A 363 5.32 20.74 12.94
C ASP A 363 4.13 19.97 13.54
N TRP A 364 4.35 19.50 14.77
CA TRP A 364 3.36 18.77 15.55
C TRP A 364 2.17 19.64 15.96
N ASN A 365 2.36 20.95 16.17
CA ASN A 365 1.27 21.83 16.56
C ASN A 365 0.23 21.97 15.44
N ARG A 366 0.69 22.22 14.20
CA ARG A 366 -0.21 22.24 13.05
C ARG A 366 -0.89 20.89 12.85
N SER A 367 -0.13 19.80 12.94
CA SER A 367 -0.64 18.44 12.81
C SER A 367 -1.75 18.14 13.84
N ALA A 368 -1.50 18.41 15.12
CA ALA A 368 -2.45 18.18 16.21
C ALA A 368 -3.71 19.05 16.07
N LYS A 369 -3.54 20.32 15.67
CA LYS A 369 -4.66 21.23 15.41
C LYS A 369 -5.58 20.72 14.30
N GLU A 370 -5.02 20.28 13.18
CA GLU A 370 -5.78 19.77 12.04
C GLU A 370 -6.51 18.46 12.39
N LEU A 371 -5.83 17.56 13.10
CA LEU A 371 -6.43 16.32 13.60
C LEU A 371 -7.62 16.59 14.55
N ALA A 372 -7.42 17.46 15.54
CA ALA A 372 -8.48 17.81 16.50
C ALA A 372 -9.66 18.52 15.84
N ALA A 373 -9.40 19.41 14.88
CA ALA A 373 -10.44 20.08 14.10
C ALA A 373 -11.25 19.10 13.23
N ALA A 374 -10.62 18.01 12.79
CA ALA A 374 -11.28 16.93 12.05
C ALA A 374 -11.97 15.88 12.95
N GLY A 375 -11.95 16.08 14.27
CA GLY A 375 -12.60 15.22 15.24
C GLY A 375 -11.85 13.94 15.56
N ILE A 376 -10.57 13.83 15.17
CA ILE A 376 -9.64 12.79 15.66
C ILE A 376 -9.39 13.02 17.15
N ASN A 377 -9.25 11.95 17.93
CA ASN A 377 -9.00 12.03 19.37
C ASN A 377 -7.78 11.23 19.83
N MET A 378 -7.16 10.44 18.95
CA MET A 378 -5.95 9.69 19.25
C MET A 378 -4.96 9.78 18.09
N ILE A 379 -3.68 9.92 18.40
CA ILE A 379 -2.59 9.75 17.43
C ILE A 379 -1.69 8.60 17.87
N LEU A 380 -1.29 7.78 16.90
CA LEU A 380 -0.40 6.64 17.07
C LEU A 380 0.93 6.90 16.32
N PRO A 381 1.82 7.78 16.84
CA PRO A 381 3.03 8.17 16.13
C PRO A 381 4.16 7.16 16.36
N ASN A 382 4.82 6.73 15.30
CA ASN A 382 5.98 5.84 15.37
C ASN A 382 7.16 6.61 15.95
N MET A 383 7.51 6.37 17.22
CA MET A 383 8.63 7.09 17.87
C MET A 383 9.84 6.21 18.13
N ALA A 384 9.70 4.89 18.01
CA ALA A 384 10.80 3.97 18.24
C ALA A 384 10.63 2.66 17.48
N TRP A 385 11.77 2.15 17.03
CA TRP A 385 11.95 0.81 16.47
C TRP A 385 12.74 -0.06 17.45
N ALA A 386 13.02 -1.30 17.07
CA ALA A 386 13.75 -2.24 17.93
C ALA A 386 15.20 -1.81 18.20
N GLY A 387 15.76 -0.92 17.38
CA GLY A 387 17.16 -0.50 17.44
C GLY A 387 17.40 0.97 17.19
N VAL A 388 16.37 1.81 17.22
CA VAL A 388 16.51 3.26 17.07
C VAL A 388 15.31 4.04 17.63
N ALA A 389 15.54 5.23 18.17
CA ALA A 389 14.52 6.13 18.72
C ALA A 389 14.51 7.52 18.04
N HIS A 390 13.32 8.14 17.95
CA HIS A 390 13.12 9.52 17.48
C HIS A 390 13.16 10.55 18.63
N TYR A 391 13.65 10.13 19.79
CA TYR A 391 13.80 10.89 21.02
C TYR A 391 15.17 10.54 21.67
N PRO A 392 15.66 11.30 22.66
CA PRO A 392 16.98 11.10 23.26
C PRO A 392 17.03 9.91 24.24
N SER A 393 16.75 8.72 23.73
CA SER A 393 16.78 7.46 24.49
C SER A 393 18.16 7.17 25.08
N GLN A 394 18.16 6.64 26.30
CA GLN A 394 19.32 6.05 26.99
C GLN A 394 19.44 4.54 26.72
N VAL A 395 18.39 3.93 26.17
CA VAL A 395 18.31 2.48 25.87
C VAL A 395 18.64 2.19 24.40
N LEU A 396 18.13 3.02 23.48
CA LEU A 396 18.24 2.84 22.04
C LEU A 396 19.11 3.93 21.39
N PRO A 397 19.82 3.61 20.30
CA PRO A 397 20.49 4.63 19.49
C PRO A 397 19.52 5.70 18.97
N GLN A 398 20.02 6.93 18.82
CA GLN A 398 19.25 8.02 18.23
C GLN A 398 19.16 7.88 16.70
N SER A 399 18.01 8.27 16.17
CA SER A 399 17.74 8.27 14.72
C SER A 399 18.26 9.52 14.01
N LYS A 400 18.33 9.45 12.68
CA LYS A 400 18.49 10.63 11.83
C LYS A 400 17.34 11.63 12.00
N THR A 401 16.12 11.13 12.18
CA THR A 401 14.94 11.96 12.49
C THR A 401 15.19 12.83 13.73
N PHE A 402 15.68 12.23 14.82
CA PHE A 402 16.05 12.98 16.02
C PHE A 402 17.17 13.99 15.74
N SER A 403 18.21 13.59 15.02
CA SER A 403 19.33 14.47 14.70
C SER A 403 18.91 15.71 13.89
N GLN A 404 17.88 15.55 13.04
CA GLN A 404 17.40 16.60 12.14
C GLN A 404 16.29 17.45 12.76
N TYR A 405 15.37 16.84 13.50
CA TYR A 405 14.14 17.50 13.98
C TYR A 405 14.05 17.58 15.51
N GLY A 406 15.06 17.10 16.25
CA GLY A 406 15.06 17.05 17.71
C GLY A 406 14.15 15.97 18.30
N ASP A 407 13.82 16.09 19.58
CA ASP A 407 12.94 15.14 20.29
C ASP A 407 11.50 15.20 19.75
N GLN A 408 11.16 14.26 18.87
CA GLN A 408 9.83 14.21 18.25
C GLN A 408 8.74 13.76 19.21
N LEU A 409 9.07 12.93 20.19
CA LEU A 409 8.08 12.46 21.17
C LEU A 409 7.65 13.60 22.10
N ALA A 410 8.61 14.38 22.62
CA ALA A 410 8.30 15.57 23.43
C ALA A 410 7.44 16.58 22.66
N GLN A 411 7.80 16.86 21.40
CA GLN A 411 7.06 17.80 20.55
C GLN A 411 5.63 17.32 20.27
N CYS A 412 5.46 16.03 19.94
CA CYS A 412 4.14 15.43 19.70
C CYS A 412 3.27 15.47 20.95
N VAL A 413 3.78 15.05 22.11
CA VAL A 413 3.04 15.03 23.37
C VAL A 413 2.59 16.44 23.76
N THR A 414 3.49 17.42 23.64
CA THR A 414 3.17 18.82 23.98
C THR A 414 2.04 19.36 23.10
N ALA A 415 2.15 19.20 21.78
CA ALA A 415 1.13 19.64 20.83
C ALA A 415 -0.20 18.89 21.00
N ALA A 416 -0.15 17.57 21.17
CA ALA A 416 -1.33 16.74 21.35
C ALA A 416 -2.15 17.17 22.57
N ARG A 417 -1.49 17.45 23.70
CA ARG A 417 -2.16 17.94 24.91
C ARG A 417 -2.84 19.29 24.71
N GLU A 418 -2.19 20.22 24.01
CA GLU A 418 -2.76 21.55 23.71
C GLU A 418 -4.09 21.43 22.94
N HIS A 419 -4.20 20.42 22.05
CA HIS A 419 -5.38 20.19 21.23
C HIS A 419 -6.32 19.08 21.74
N GLY A 420 -5.99 18.45 22.88
CA GLY A 420 -6.80 17.42 23.53
C GLY A 420 -6.82 16.07 22.78
N LEU A 421 -5.70 15.67 22.19
CA LEU A 421 -5.49 14.36 21.57
C LEU A 421 -4.77 13.42 22.55
N GLU A 422 -5.18 12.16 22.62
CA GLU A 422 -4.37 11.13 23.28
C GLU A 422 -3.17 10.75 22.40
N VAL A 423 -1.99 10.53 22.99
CA VAL A 423 -0.78 10.03 22.32
C VAL A 423 -0.51 8.61 22.76
N HIS A 424 -0.62 7.67 21.83
CA HIS A 424 -0.23 6.28 22.07
C HIS A 424 1.01 5.97 21.25
N VAL A 425 2.16 5.88 21.90
CA VAL A 425 3.44 5.77 21.20
C VAL A 425 3.52 4.46 20.46
N TRP A 426 3.61 4.53 19.13
CA TRP A 426 3.82 3.37 18.30
C TRP A 426 5.28 2.91 18.44
N LYS A 427 5.45 1.70 18.99
CA LYS A 427 6.72 0.98 19.13
C LYS A 427 6.77 -0.20 18.16
N ILE A 428 7.70 -0.15 17.22
CA ILE A 428 8.07 -1.30 16.40
C ILE A 428 9.00 -2.20 17.22
N THR A 429 8.54 -3.43 17.50
CA THR A 429 9.14 -4.28 18.56
C THR A 429 10.38 -5.04 18.09
N TRP A 430 10.31 -5.88 17.06
CA TRP A 430 11.44 -6.78 16.74
C TRP A 430 12.24 -6.38 15.51
N ASN A 431 11.75 -5.46 14.68
CA ASN A 431 12.39 -5.08 13.41
C ASN A 431 13.48 -4.01 13.64
N LEU A 432 14.70 -4.29 13.17
CA LEU A 432 15.89 -3.42 13.31
C LEU A 432 16.08 -2.46 12.13
N GLU A 433 15.06 -2.27 11.30
CA GLU A 433 15.08 -1.25 10.25
C GLU A 433 15.33 0.15 10.83
N GLY A 434 16.12 0.94 10.13
CA GLY A 434 16.57 2.27 10.58
C GLY A 434 17.68 2.27 11.65
N ALA A 435 18.01 1.13 12.26
CA ALA A 435 19.06 1.05 13.27
C ALA A 435 20.47 1.29 12.67
N PRO A 436 21.41 1.90 13.42
CA PRO A 436 22.80 2.03 13.00
C PRO A 436 23.43 0.66 12.70
N LYS A 437 24.22 0.59 11.61
CA LYS A 437 24.85 -0.67 11.18
C LYS A 437 25.66 -1.34 12.29
N GLU A 438 26.48 -0.57 13.00
CA GLU A 438 27.33 -1.07 14.09
C GLU A 438 26.50 -1.66 15.25
N PHE A 439 25.34 -1.08 15.54
CA PHE A 439 24.44 -1.62 16.57
C PHE A 439 23.88 -2.98 16.13
N VAL A 440 23.47 -3.11 14.87
CA VAL A 440 22.97 -4.37 14.31
C VAL A 440 24.06 -5.44 14.27
N GLU A 441 25.30 -5.09 13.91
CA GLU A 441 26.41 -6.05 13.89
C GLU A 441 26.74 -6.57 15.31
N LYS A 442 26.81 -5.70 16.32
CA LYS A 442 27.01 -6.11 17.72
C LYS A 442 25.94 -7.09 18.20
N LEU A 443 24.67 -6.82 17.87
CA LEU A 443 23.56 -7.75 18.17
C LEU A 443 23.72 -9.09 17.44
N ARG A 444 24.20 -9.08 16.20
CA ARG A 444 24.42 -10.29 15.41
C ARG A 444 25.56 -11.14 15.97
N GLU A 445 26.68 -10.51 16.30
CA GLU A 445 27.83 -11.16 16.95
C GLU A 445 27.43 -11.79 18.30
N ALA A 446 26.57 -11.12 19.06
CA ALA A 446 26.01 -11.64 20.30
C ALA A 446 24.93 -12.75 20.12
N GLY A 447 24.61 -13.15 18.87
CA GLY A 447 23.58 -14.16 18.60
C GLY A 447 22.15 -13.70 18.93
N ARG A 448 21.93 -12.38 18.99
CA ARG A 448 20.65 -11.77 19.37
C ARG A 448 19.72 -11.52 18.20
N THR A 449 20.15 -11.70 16.95
CA THR A 449 19.31 -11.54 15.76
C THR A 449 18.63 -12.84 15.33
N GLN A 450 17.53 -12.73 14.59
CA GLN A 450 16.86 -13.87 13.96
C GLN A 450 17.70 -14.46 12.82
N VAL A 451 17.52 -15.75 12.58
CA VAL A 451 18.13 -16.47 11.45
C VAL A 451 17.01 -17.16 10.67
N SER A 452 17.04 -17.11 9.34
CA SER A 452 16.07 -17.80 8.49
C SER A 452 16.21 -19.31 8.56
N ALA A 453 15.23 -20.04 8.04
CA ALA A 453 15.31 -21.49 7.85
C ALA A 453 16.50 -21.94 6.98
N THR A 454 17.06 -21.04 6.16
CA THR A 454 18.22 -21.30 5.28
C THR A 454 19.55 -20.83 5.88
N GLY A 455 19.56 -20.41 7.16
CA GLY A 455 20.77 -19.94 7.83
C GLY A 455 21.14 -18.48 7.57
N LYS A 456 20.29 -17.71 6.86
CA LYS A 456 20.56 -16.29 6.58
C LYS A 456 20.23 -15.42 7.81
N PRO A 457 21.15 -14.56 8.29
CA PRO A 457 20.83 -13.57 9.31
C PRO A 457 19.73 -12.61 8.84
N LEU A 458 18.84 -12.23 9.75
CA LEU A 458 17.77 -11.27 9.49
C LEU A 458 17.96 -10.06 10.41
N ASN A 459 17.62 -8.87 9.91
CA ASN A 459 17.66 -7.61 10.70
C ASN A 459 16.44 -7.52 11.62
N TRP A 460 16.27 -8.54 12.47
CA TRP A 460 15.21 -8.65 13.44
C TRP A 460 15.80 -9.21 14.74
N LEU A 461 15.40 -8.70 15.88
CA LEU A 461 15.72 -9.27 17.19
C LEU A 461 15.06 -10.64 17.35
N CYS A 462 15.78 -11.60 17.94
CA CYS A 462 15.24 -12.90 18.30
C CYS A 462 14.33 -12.78 19.54
N PRO A 463 13.00 -13.06 19.43
CA PRO A 463 12.08 -12.91 20.57
C PRO A 463 12.32 -13.88 21.72
N SER A 464 13.04 -14.98 21.48
CA SER A 464 13.39 -15.95 22.52
C SER A 464 14.60 -15.55 23.38
N HIS A 465 15.35 -14.52 22.95
CA HIS A 465 16.56 -14.09 23.65
C HIS A 465 16.21 -13.21 24.86
N PRO A 466 16.60 -13.56 26.10
CA PRO A 466 16.24 -12.80 27.30
C PRO A 466 16.66 -11.33 27.25
N GLU A 467 17.88 -11.03 26.80
CA GLU A 467 18.34 -9.63 26.67
C GLU A 467 17.56 -8.82 25.63
N ASN A 468 16.96 -9.45 24.63
CA ASN A 468 16.09 -8.73 23.69
C ASN A 468 14.73 -8.43 24.31
N VAL A 469 14.19 -9.35 25.10
CA VAL A 469 12.98 -9.11 25.88
C VAL A 469 13.23 -7.95 26.86
N GLN A 470 14.40 -7.93 27.50
CA GLN A 470 14.79 -6.86 28.42
C GLN A 470 14.96 -5.52 27.69
N LEU A 471 15.67 -5.49 26.57
CA LEU A 471 15.85 -4.28 25.75
C LEU A 471 14.50 -3.67 25.32
N GLU A 472 13.57 -4.52 24.86
CA GLU A 472 12.24 -4.07 24.47
C GLU A 472 11.46 -3.51 25.67
N LEU A 473 11.46 -4.21 26.81
CA LEU A 473 10.82 -3.72 28.03
C LEU A 473 11.41 -2.39 28.50
N GLU A 474 12.74 -2.28 28.57
CA GLU A 474 13.42 -1.06 29.02
C GLU A 474 13.12 0.12 28.11
N SER A 475 13.15 -0.07 26.78
CA SER A 475 12.82 1.00 25.84
C SER A 475 11.38 1.48 25.96
N ILE A 476 10.43 0.57 26.22
CA ILE A 476 9.02 0.93 26.40
C ILE A 476 8.80 1.60 27.77
N LEU A 477 9.40 1.08 28.83
CA LEU A 477 9.26 1.65 30.17
C LEU A 477 9.94 3.03 30.28
N GLU A 478 11.01 3.27 29.54
CA GLU A 478 11.63 4.59 29.38
C GLU A 478 10.63 5.61 28.81
N ILE A 479 9.90 5.23 27.75
CA ILE A 479 8.86 6.08 27.14
C ILE A 479 7.78 6.42 28.18
N ILE A 480 7.25 5.41 28.86
CA ILE A 480 6.18 5.57 29.85
C ILE A 480 6.64 6.42 31.05
N GLY A 481 7.88 6.26 31.49
CA GLY A 481 8.40 6.97 32.66
C GLY A 481 8.83 8.41 32.39
N ASN A 482 9.23 8.73 31.16
CA ASN A 482 9.81 10.04 30.83
C ASN A 482 8.85 10.97 30.08
N TYR A 483 7.74 10.46 29.55
CA TYR A 483 6.78 11.22 28.76
C TYR A 483 5.35 10.96 29.25
N ASP A 484 4.53 12.00 29.30
CA ASP A 484 3.10 11.85 29.61
C ASP A 484 2.34 11.38 28.38
N VAL A 485 2.41 10.08 28.15
CA VAL A 485 1.74 9.37 27.06
C VAL A 485 0.51 8.65 27.60
N ASP A 486 -0.55 8.60 26.81
CA ASP A 486 -1.78 7.90 27.16
C ASP A 486 -1.67 6.39 26.94
N GLY A 487 -0.73 5.95 26.09
CA GLY A 487 -0.56 4.54 25.81
C GLY A 487 0.70 4.16 25.04
N ILE A 488 0.90 2.85 24.92
CA ILE A 488 1.88 2.21 24.04
C ILE A 488 1.12 1.39 23.00
N HIS A 489 1.44 1.62 21.74
CA HIS A 489 0.88 0.92 20.60
C HIS A 489 1.92 -0.02 19.99
N LEU A 490 1.79 -1.32 20.23
CA LEU A 490 2.74 -2.32 19.74
C LEU A 490 2.50 -2.65 18.27
N ASP A 491 3.55 -2.62 17.46
CA ASP A 491 3.53 -3.18 16.11
C ASP A 491 4.77 -4.03 15.89
N TYR A 492 4.74 -4.86 14.85
CA TYR A 492 5.78 -5.83 14.54
C TYR A 492 6.09 -6.73 15.75
N ILE A 493 5.15 -6.86 16.69
CA ILE A 493 5.12 -7.80 17.81
C ILE A 493 4.77 -9.20 17.28
N ARG A 494 5.66 -9.70 16.42
CA ARG A 494 5.51 -10.91 15.61
C ARG A 494 6.85 -11.34 14.99
N TYR A 495 6.87 -12.47 14.29
CA TYR A 495 7.96 -12.83 13.39
C TYR A 495 7.75 -12.20 11.99
N PRO A 496 8.81 -12.05 11.16
CA PRO A 496 8.66 -11.58 9.78
C PRO A 496 7.94 -12.60 8.88
N GLY A 497 7.91 -13.88 9.28
CA GLY A 497 7.22 -14.94 8.56
C GLY A 497 7.43 -16.31 9.20
N SER A 498 6.88 -17.33 8.55
CA SER A 498 6.92 -18.72 9.04
C SER A 498 8.33 -19.32 8.98
N HIS A 499 9.19 -18.77 8.12
CA HIS A 499 10.58 -19.18 7.91
C HIS A 499 11.62 -18.37 8.71
N ALA A 500 11.20 -17.67 9.76
CA ALA A 500 12.05 -17.06 10.79
C ALA A 500 11.46 -17.37 12.18
N CYS A 501 12.16 -17.53 13.28
CA CYS A 501 13.60 -17.58 13.52
C CYS A 501 14.03 -19.03 13.77
N TYR A 502 15.20 -19.44 13.25
CA TYR A 502 15.76 -20.78 13.40
C TYR A 502 17.22 -20.74 13.87
N CYS A 503 17.61 -19.74 14.65
CA CYS A 503 18.96 -19.67 15.23
C CYS A 503 19.20 -20.79 16.26
N ASP A 504 20.46 -21.12 16.52
CA ASP A 504 20.84 -22.15 17.49
C ASP A 504 20.32 -21.87 18.90
N ALA A 505 20.21 -20.58 19.25
CA ALA A 505 19.67 -20.15 20.53
C ALA A 505 18.17 -20.46 20.66
N CYS A 506 17.39 -20.39 19.57
CA CYS A 506 16.02 -20.88 19.54
C CYS A 506 15.96 -22.41 19.68
N ARG A 507 16.81 -23.15 18.98
CA ARG A 507 16.89 -24.62 19.08
C ARG A 507 17.06 -25.06 20.54
N LYS A 508 18.09 -24.52 21.20
CA LYS A 508 18.40 -24.85 22.61
C LYS A 508 17.22 -24.58 23.54
N ARG A 509 16.59 -23.41 23.40
CA ARG A 509 15.45 -23.01 24.25
C ARG A 509 14.18 -23.80 23.95
N PHE A 510 13.93 -24.14 22.69
CA PHE A 510 12.81 -24.98 22.30
C PHE A 510 12.95 -26.40 22.86
N VAL A 511 14.12 -27.03 22.67
CA VAL A 511 14.42 -28.37 23.22
C VAL A 511 14.26 -28.36 24.74
N LEU A 512 14.81 -27.35 25.43
CA LEU A 512 14.68 -27.21 26.88
C LEU A 512 13.22 -27.06 27.32
N ALA A 513 12.45 -26.20 26.66
CA ALA A 513 11.06 -25.90 27.04
C ALA A 513 10.10 -27.05 26.76
N THR A 514 10.38 -27.86 25.73
CA THR A 514 9.43 -28.88 25.23
C THR A 514 9.89 -30.32 25.43
N ARG A 515 11.14 -30.51 25.88
CA ARG A 515 11.81 -31.81 26.03
C ARG A 515 11.74 -32.66 24.75
N GLN A 516 11.73 -32.02 23.57
CA GLN A 516 11.77 -32.72 22.29
C GLN A 516 13.20 -33.01 21.88
N GLU A 517 13.46 -34.23 21.43
CA GLU A 517 14.73 -34.60 20.80
C GLU A 517 14.72 -34.15 19.34
N ILE A 518 15.59 -33.20 18.99
CA ILE A 518 15.70 -32.66 17.64
C ILE A 518 17.08 -32.97 17.06
N GLU A 519 17.12 -33.92 16.13
CA GLU A 519 18.34 -34.33 15.45
C GLU A 519 18.65 -33.38 14.29
N LYS A 520 17.67 -33.15 13.40
CA LYS A 520 17.82 -32.35 12.18
C LYS A 520 17.14 -31.00 12.32
N TRP A 521 17.91 -30.00 12.75
CA TRP A 521 17.47 -28.61 12.84
C TRP A 521 17.81 -27.82 11.56
N PRO A 522 16.89 -26.99 11.03
CA PRO A 522 15.51 -26.79 11.44
C PRO A 522 14.50 -27.74 10.79
N ALA A 523 14.95 -28.68 9.95
CA ALA A 523 14.09 -29.53 9.11
C ALA A 523 12.90 -30.17 9.85
N GLU A 524 13.11 -30.65 11.07
CA GLU A 524 12.06 -31.28 11.87
C GLU A 524 11.03 -30.33 12.48
N VAL A 525 11.28 -29.02 12.47
CA VAL A 525 10.37 -27.98 12.97
C VAL A 525 9.87 -27.06 11.86
N LEU A 526 10.24 -27.32 10.60
CA LEU A 526 9.78 -26.50 9.48
C LEU A 526 8.25 -26.62 9.29
N PRO A 527 7.55 -25.51 9.03
CA PRO A 527 6.11 -25.53 8.79
C PRO A 527 5.73 -26.54 7.70
N LYS A 528 4.60 -27.23 7.90
CA LYS A 528 4.01 -28.22 6.98
C LYS A 528 4.81 -29.52 6.75
N THR A 529 6.10 -29.57 7.08
CA THR A 529 6.99 -30.70 6.72
C THR A 529 7.66 -31.34 7.92
N GLY A 530 7.96 -30.57 8.97
CA GLY A 530 8.62 -31.06 10.16
C GLY A 530 7.68 -31.78 11.12
N ARG A 531 8.12 -32.92 11.68
CA ARG A 531 7.36 -33.71 12.67
C ARG A 531 7.02 -32.94 13.97
N HIS A 532 7.76 -31.88 14.27
CA HIS A 532 7.57 -31.00 15.43
C HIS A 532 7.10 -29.58 15.05
N ALA A 533 6.62 -29.38 13.82
CA ALA A 533 6.22 -28.06 13.32
C ALA A 533 5.20 -27.36 14.22
N ASP A 534 4.10 -28.02 14.58
CA ASP A 534 3.03 -27.42 15.39
C ASP A 534 3.51 -27.05 16.80
N ARG A 535 4.36 -27.91 17.41
CA ARG A 535 4.97 -27.62 18.72
C ARG A 535 5.90 -26.40 18.63
N TYR A 536 6.66 -26.28 17.55
CA TYR A 536 7.54 -25.12 17.36
C TYR A 536 6.75 -23.84 17.08
N ILE A 537 5.68 -23.91 16.29
CA ILE A 537 4.75 -22.80 16.07
C ILE A 537 4.16 -22.33 17.40
N ALA A 538 3.62 -23.25 18.21
CA ALA A 538 3.07 -22.93 19.53
C ALA A 538 4.12 -22.28 20.45
N TRP A 539 5.33 -22.84 20.51
CA TRP A 539 6.43 -22.27 21.30
C TRP A 539 6.83 -20.87 20.83
N ARG A 540 6.89 -20.64 19.51
CA ARG A 540 7.18 -19.33 18.92
C ARG A 540 6.11 -18.30 19.28
N THR A 541 4.84 -18.66 19.18
CA THR A 541 3.71 -17.81 19.60
C THR A 541 3.85 -17.42 21.08
N GLN A 542 4.20 -18.38 21.94
CA GLN A 542 4.44 -18.10 23.36
C GLN A 542 5.60 -17.12 23.60
N GLN A 543 6.64 -17.09 22.76
CA GLN A 543 7.72 -16.10 22.91
C GLN A 543 7.22 -14.67 22.64
N ILE A 544 6.31 -14.50 21.69
CA ILE A 544 5.68 -13.20 21.43
C ILE A 544 4.76 -12.81 22.59
N THR A 545 3.84 -13.71 22.96
CA THR A 545 2.91 -13.48 24.08
C THR A 545 3.62 -13.19 25.39
N ARG A 546 4.82 -13.78 25.61
CA ARG A 546 5.64 -13.52 26.80
C ARG A 546 5.98 -12.05 26.94
N LEU A 547 6.39 -11.36 25.88
CA LEU A 547 6.71 -9.94 25.96
C LEU A 547 5.46 -9.12 26.28
N VAL A 548 4.34 -9.37 25.58
CA VAL A 548 3.07 -8.65 25.80
C VAL A 548 2.60 -8.78 27.26
N ARG A 549 2.64 -10.00 27.81
CA ARG A 549 2.30 -10.27 29.21
C ARG A 549 3.23 -9.57 30.20
N LEU A 550 4.54 -9.59 29.95
CA LEU A 550 5.52 -8.93 30.82
C LEU A 550 5.35 -7.41 30.78
N LEU A 551 5.12 -6.85 29.59
CA LEU A 551 4.87 -5.44 29.41
C LEU A 551 3.61 -5.01 30.15
N HIS A 552 2.50 -5.73 29.99
CA HIS A 552 1.26 -5.47 30.72
C HIS A 552 1.49 -5.29 32.22
N LYS A 553 2.23 -6.22 32.84
CA LYS A 553 2.55 -6.14 34.27
C LYS A 553 3.42 -4.91 34.59
N ARG A 554 4.54 -4.74 33.87
CA ARG A 554 5.56 -3.73 34.20
C ARG A 554 5.13 -2.30 33.86
N ALA A 555 4.39 -2.10 32.79
CA ALA A 555 3.87 -0.79 32.39
C ALA A 555 2.95 -0.21 33.47
N ARG A 556 2.05 -1.03 34.02
CA ARG A 556 1.11 -0.63 35.08
C ARG A 556 1.79 -0.37 36.43
N GLU A 557 2.96 -0.96 36.67
CA GLU A 557 3.79 -0.62 37.83
C GLU A 557 4.42 0.79 37.71
N VAL A 558 4.64 1.28 36.49
CA VAL A 558 5.18 2.64 36.23
C VAL A 558 4.06 3.67 36.11
N ASN A 559 3.02 3.37 35.33
CA ASN A 559 1.85 4.21 35.15
C ASN A 559 0.58 3.33 35.10
N PRO A 560 -0.24 3.30 36.17
CA PRO A 560 -1.46 2.50 36.22
C PRO A 560 -2.50 2.84 35.16
N GLU A 561 -2.47 4.03 34.56
CA GLU A 561 -3.45 4.49 33.58
C GLU A 561 -3.02 4.23 32.12
N VAL A 562 -1.74 3.94 31.87
CA VAL A 562 -1.19 3.79 30.49
C VAL A 562 -1.82 2.62 29.71
N LYS A 563 -2.49 2.92 28.60
CA LYS A 563 -3.11 1.88 27.77
C LYS A 563 -2.07 1.12 26.96
N ILE A 564 -2.32 -0.15 26.68
CA ILE A 564 -1.53 -1.00 25.79
C ILE A 564 -2.43 -1.45 24.65
N SER A 565 -2.00 -1.21 23.42
CA SER A 565 -2.71 -1.66 22.22
C SER A 565 -1.75 -2.29 21.23
N ALA A 566 -2.28 -2.89 20.16
CA ALA A 566 -1.45 -3.48 19.13
C ALA A 566 -2.03 -3.33 17.72
N ALA A 567 -1.16 -3.01 16.75
CA ALA A 567 -1.38 -3.23 15.33
C ALA A 567 -1.19 -4.72 15.01
N VAL A 568 -2.24 -5.35 14.47
CA VAL A 568 -2.26 -6.79 14.25
C VAL A 568 -2.72 -7.16 12.85
N PHE A 569 -2.34 -8.35 12.38
CA PHE A 569 -2.85 -8.88 11.12
C PHE A 569 -4.33 -9.24 11.28
N GLY A 570 -5.17 -8.76 10.36
CA GLY A 570 -6.62 -8.96 10.42
C GLY A 570 -7.08 -10.40 10.21
N SER A 571 -6.29 -11.23 9.53
CA SER A 571 -6.61 -12.64 9.26
C SER A 571 -6.20 -13.55 10.42
N TYR A 572 -7.19 -13.93 11.25
CA TYR A 572 -7.06 -14.87 12.37
C TYR A 572 -7.80 -16.18 12.04
N PRO A 573 -7.25 -17.38 12.37
CA PRO A 573 -6.02 -17.65 13.12
C PRO A 573 -4.75 -17.77 12.25
N ALA A 574 -4.79 -17.41 10.96
CA ALA A 574 -3.64 -17.54 10.06
C ALA A 574 -2.40 -16.78 10.55
N CYS A 575 -2.58 -15.62 11.20
CA CYS A 575 -1.49 -14.86 11.82
C CYS A 575 -0.80 -15.62 12.97
N VAL A 576 -1.49 -16.49 13.70
CA VAL A 576 -0.91 -17.29 14.78
C VAL A 576 0.15 -18.25 14.22
N THR A 577 -0.21 -18.99 13.17
CA THR A 577 0.67 -20.02 12.60
C THR A 577 1.77 -19.45 11.71
N SER A 578 1.50 -18.34 11.02
CA SER A 578 2.45 -17.75 10.08
C SER A 578 3.46 -16.81 10.76
N ILE A 579 3.05 -16.03 11.76
CA ILE A 579 3.86 -14.96 12.34
C ILE A 579 3.83 -14.94 13.88
N GLY A 580 3.15 -15.87 14.54
CA GLY A 580 3.14 -16.00 16.00
C GLY A 580 2.34 -14.93 16.74
N GLN A 581 1.40 -14.26 16.06
CA GLN A 581 0.64 -13.14 16.61
C GLN A 581 -0.75 -13.61 17.08
N ASP A 582 -0.89 -13.98 18.36
CA ASP A 582 -2.14 -14.47 18.94
C ASP A 582 -2.87 -13.39 19.74
N TRP A 583 -3.35 -12.39 19.02
CA TRP A 583 -3.95 -11.19 19.62
C TRP A 583 -5.33 -11.43 20.25
N ILE A 584 -6.05 -12.49 19.86
CA ILE A 584 -7.27 -12.92 20.56
C ILE A 584 -6.92 -13.41 21.97
N ALA A 585 -5.88 -14.22 22.12
CA ALA A 585 -5.43 -14.67 23.44
C ALA A 585 -4.97 -13.51 24.32
N TRP A 586 -4.34 -12.48 23.75
CA TRP A 586 -3.93 -11.28 24.50
C TRP A 586 -5.13 -10.50 25.01
N ALA A 587 -6.16 -10.31 24.18
CA ALA A 587 -7.40 -9.65 24.57
C ALA A 587 -8.16 -10.44 25.65
N GLN A 588 -8.28 -11.77 25.49
CA GLN A 588 -8.93 -12.65 26.48
C GLN A 588 -8.21 -12.66 27.83
N ALA A 589 -6.88 -12.59 27.82
CA ALA A 589 -6.06 -12.53 29.03
C ALA A 589 -5.96 -11.13 29.65
N GLY A 590 -6.53 -10.10 29.01
CA GLY A 590 -6.47 -8.71 29.47
C GLY A 590 -5.08 -8.07 29.36
N TYR A 591 -4.21 -8.56 28.49
CA TYR A 591 -2.85 -8.00 28.33
C TYR A 591 -2.81 -6.72 27.50
N ILE A 592 -3.86 -6.46 26.73
CA ILE A 592 -4.04 -5.26 25.91
C ILE A 592 -5.44 -4.69 26.18
N ASP A 593 -5.57 -3.37 26.08
CA ASP A 593 -6.82 -2.62 26.33
C ASP A 593 -7.66 -2.47 25.06
N PHE A 594 -7.02 -2.39 23.89
CA PHE A 594 -7.71 -2.42 22.60
C PHE A 594 -6.82 -2.98 21.49
N VAL A 595 -7.44 -3.38 20.38
CA VAL A 595 -6.73 -3.95 19.23
C VAL A 595 -7.04 -3.21 17.92
N CYS A 596 -6.03 -3.09 17.06
CA CYS A 596 -6.13 -2.45 15.77
C CYS A 596 -5.75 -3.41 14.63
N PRO A 597 -6.68 -4.27 14.15
CA PRO A 597 -6.40 -5.14 13.02
C PRO A 597 -6.25 -4.34 11.73
N MET A 598 -5.17 -4.55 10.99
CA MET A 598 -4.85 -3.89 9.72
C MET A 598 -5.72 -4.44 8.59
N ASN A 599 -6.99 -4.03 8.56
CA ASN A 599 -7.98 -4.43 7.54
C ASN A 599 -7.82 -3.61 6.25
N TYR A 600 -6.59 -3.51 5.75
CA TYR A 600 -6.25 -2.67 4.59
C TYR A 600 -6.72 -3.31 3.30
N THR A 601 -7.86 -2.85 2.81
CA THR A 601 -8.47 -3.30 1.56
C THR A 601 -9.32 -2.18 0.94
N GLU A 602 -9.40 -2.19 -0.38
CA GLU A 602 -10.34 -1.36 -1.16
C GLU A 602 -11.71 -2.06 -1.30
N ASP A 603 -11.78 -3.36 -1.02
CA ASP A 603 -12.99 -4.18 -1.08
C ASP A 603 -13.78 -4.08 0.23
N THR A 604 -14.95 -3.45 0.14
CA THR A 604 -15.88 -3.24 1.24
C THR A 604 -16.43 -4.53 1.85
N ASP A 605 -16.72 -5.54 1.01
CA ASP A 605 -17.30 -6.80 1.48
C ASP A 605 -16.23 -7.58 2.26
N TYR A 606 -15.00 -7.59 1.76
CA TYR A 606 -13.88 -8.19 2.48
C TYR A 606 -13.56 -7.47 3.80
N PHE A 607 -13.64 -6.13 3.83
CA PHE A 607 -13.51 -5.36 5.08
C PHE A 607 -14.56 -5.77 6.12
N THR A 608 -15.81 -5.92 5.68
CA THR A 608 -16.96 -6.32 6.51
C THR A 608 -16.79 -7.75 7.04
N GLU A 609 -16.35 -8.68 6.19
CA GLU A 609 -16.07 -10.07 6.57
C GLU A 609 -14.97 -10.15 7.64
N LEU A 610 -13.85 -9.44 7.42
CA LEU A 610 -12.75 -9.40 8.37
C LEU A 610 -13.21 -8.89 9.73
N LEU A 611 -13.90 -7.73 9.76
CA LEU A 611 -14.36 -7.15 11.01
C LEU A 611 -15.42 -8.01 11.71
N GLY A 612 -16.36 -8.59 10.96
CA GLY A 612 -17.36 -9.51 11.51
C GLY A 612 -16.73 -10.72 12.19
N ASN A 613 -15.74 -11.35 11.54
CA ASN A 613 -14.99 -12.46 12.13
C ASN A 613 -14.21 -12.03 13.40
N GLN A 614 -13.58 -10.86 13.36
CA GLN A 614 -12.82 -10.33 14.51
C GLN A 614 -13.72 -10.07 15.73
N LEU A 615 -14.89 -9.46 15.51
CA LEU A 615 -15.88 -9.21 16.55
C LEU A 615 -16.44 -10.49 17.16
N ALA A 616 -16.62 -11.55 16.34
CA ALA A 616 -17.11 -12.85 16.82
C ALA A 616 -16.10 -13.59 17.72
N LEU A 617 -14.80 -13.34 17.54
CA LEU A 617 -13.72 -14.01 18.28
C LEU A 617 -13.30 -13.26 19.54
N LEU A 618 -13.46 -11.93 19.55
CA LEU A 618 -13.07 -11.08 20.67
C LEU A 618 -14.00 -11.23 21.88
N PRO A 619 -13.50 -10.98 23.12
CA PRO A 619 -14.37 -10.87 24.27
C PRO A 619 -15.46 -9.82 24.04
N LYS A 620 -16.69 -10.11 24.49
CA LYS A 620 -17.81 -9.20 24.32
C LYS A 620 -17.51 -7.83 24.93
N GLY A 621 -17.60 -6.78 24.13
CA GLY A 621 -17.34 -5.40 24.57
C GLY A 621 -15.87 -4.99 24.56
N PHE A 622 -14.96 -5.88 24.15
CA PHE A 622 -13.55 -5.52 23.97
C PHE A 622 -13.39 -4.48 22.85
N ALA A 623 -12.56 -3.46 23.09
CA ALA A 623 -12.37 -2.38 22.15
C ALA A 623 -11.55 -2.83 20.92
N ILE A 624 -12.13 -2.62 19.74
CA ILE A 624 -11.53 -2.87 18.44
C ILE A 624 -11.67 -1.63 17.56
N TYR A 625 -10.53 -1.19 17.00
CA TYR A 625 -10.45 -0.09 16.03
C TYR A 625 -9.86 -0.66 14.72
N PRO A 626 -10.69 -1.14 13.78
CA PRO A 626 -10.20 -1.66 12.51
C PRO A 626 -9.40 -0.61 11.74
N GLY A 627 -8.26 -1.04 11.22
CA GLY A 627 -7.36 -0.24 10.41
C GLY A 627 -7.88 -0.05 9.00
N ILE A 628 -8.09 1.21 8.62
CA ILE A 628 -8.51 1.67 7.30
C ILE A 628 -7.26 2.05 6.50
N GLY A 629 -6.97 1.27 5.46
CA GLY A 629 -5.78 1.45 4.62
C GLY A 629 -5.98 2.55 3.57
N ALA A 630 -6.10 3.80 4.01
CA ALA A 630 -6.35 4.92 3.11
C ALA A 630 -5.19 5.17 2.14
N THR A 631 -3.95 5.03 2.61
CA THR A 631 -2.70 5.18 1.83
C THR A 631 -1.74 4.00 2.04
N ALA A 632 -2.27 2.84 2.41
CA ALA A 632 -1.45 1.64 2.59
C ALA A 632 -0.85 1.13 1.27
N SER A 633 0.28 0.41 1.34
CA SER A 633 0.96 -0.09 0.13
C SER A 633 0.05 -0.94 -0.80
N ASN A 634 -0.90 -1.68 -0.22
CA ASN A 634 -1.84 -2.56 -0.89
C ASN A 634 -3.26 -1.98 -1.03
N SER A 635 -3.52 -0.77 -0.56
CA SER A 635 -4.86 -0.16 -0.54
C SER A 635 -4.78 1.36 -0.66
N LEU A 636 -5.56 1.94 -1.57
CA LEU A 636 -5.66 3.38 -1.75
C LEU A 636 -7.14 3.80 -1.81
N LEU A 637 -7.62 4.42 -0.75
CA LEU A 637 -9.02 4.85 -0.66
C LEU A 637 -9.19 6.33 -1.00
N LYS A 638 -10.28 6.64 -1.69
CA LYS A 638 -10.80 8.02 -1.77
C LYS A 638 -11.47 8.39 -0.45
N PRO A 639 -11.66 9.68 -0.15
CA PRO A 639 -12.30 10.12 1.10
C PRO A 639 -13.67 9.47 1.37
N ASP A 640 -14.47 9.23 0.34
CA ASP A 640 -15.75 8.52 0.45
C ASP A 640 -15.63 7.03 0.77
N GLY A 641 -14.57 6.37 0.31
CA GLY A 641 -14.24 5.00 0.73
C GLY A 641 -13.80 4.92 2.20
N VAL A 642 -13.05 5.91 2.69
CA VAL A 642 -12.70 6.02 4.11
C VAL A 642 -13.95 6.23 4.97
N VAL A 643 -14.82 7.17 4.59
CA VAL A 643 -16.09 7.43 5.29
C VAL A 643 -17.01 6.19 5.26
N GLU A 644 -17.05 5.47 4.14
CA GLU A 644 -17.75 4.18 4.02
C GLU A 644 -17.24 3.14 5.02
N GLN A 645 -15.92 2.92 5.12
CA GLN A 645 -15.38 1.95 6.08
C GLN A 645 -15.59 2.36 7.54
N ILE A 646 -15.59 3.67 7.85
CA ILE A 646 -15.97 4.17 9.18
C ILE A 646 -17.46 3.88 9.46
N TYR A 647 -18.33 4.15 8.50
CA TYR A 647 -19.76 3.86 8.60
C TYR A 647 -20.00 2.36 8.85
N LEU A 648 -19.30 1.48 8.14
CA LEU A 648 -19.42 0.02 8.30
C LEU A 648 -18.85 -0.47 9.62
N SER A 649 -17.73 0.09 10.09
CA SER A 649 -17.19 -0.21 11.42
C SER A 649 -18.26 0.01 12.49
N ARG A 650 -18.95 1.16 12.45
CA ARG A 650 -20.05 1.47 13.38
C ARG A 650 -21.24 0.53 13.22
N SER A 651 -21.67 0.26 11.99
CA SER A 651 -22.83 -0.60 11.71
C SER A 651 -22.63 -2.05 12.18
N LEU A 652 -21.39 -2.52 12.21
CA LEU A 652 -21.02 -3.85 12.72
C LEU A 652 -20.81 -3.89 14.25
N GLY A 653 -20.76 -2.74 14.93
CA GLY A 653 -20.53 -2.66 16.37
C GLY A 653 -19.06 -2.46 16.78
N GLY A 654 -18.21 -2.03 15.84
CA GLY A 654 -16.85 -1.57 16.15
C GLY A 654 -16.86 -0.35 17.06
N SER A 655 -15.93 -0.31 18.01
CA SER A 655 -15.83 0.76 19.02
C SER A 655 -15.09 2.02 18.52
N GLY A 656 -14.61 2.01 17.28
CA GLY A 656 -13.80 3.06 16.69
C GLY A 656 -13.19 2.65 15.36
N TRP A 657 -12.12 3.33 14.97
CA TRP A 657 -11.40 3.12 13.72
C TRP A 657 -10.04 3.82 13.78
N VAL A 658 -9.13 3.39 12.90
CA VAL A 658 -7.80 3.99 12.77
C VAL A 658 -7.40 4.10 11.30
N ILE A 659 -6.95 5.28 10.85
CA ILE A 659 -6.55 5.50 9.46
C ILE A 659 -5.03 5.30 9.30
N PHE A 660 -4.63 4.53 8.29
CA PHE A 660 -3.24 4.38 7.86
C PHE A 660 -3.03 5.07 6.49
N ASP A 661 -2.11 6.02 6.35
CA ASP A 661 -1.23 6.65 7.34
C ASP A 661 -1.32 8.19 7.28
N TYR A 662 -1.31 8.81 8.46
CA TYR A 662 -1.37 10.26 8.61
C TYR A 662 -0.16 10.91 7.95
N SER A 663 -0.47 11.59 6.86
CA SER A 663 0.42 12.26 5.93
C SER A 663 -0.28 13.53 5.44
N LEU A 664 0.41 14.35 4.65
CA LEU A 664 -0.18 15.51 4.01
C LEU A 664 -1.42 15.15 3.17
N ASP A 665 -1.38 14.02 2.46
CA ASP A 665 -2.51 13.56 1.63
C ASP A 665 -3.76 13.28 2.49
N ILE A 666 -3.59 12.65 3.65
CA ILE A 666 -4.70 12.44 4.60
C ILE A 666 -5.18 13.77 5.17
N SER A 667 -4.27 14.68 5.52
CA SER A 667 -4.61 16.00 6.06
C SER A 667 -5.45 16.84 5.09
N GLU A 668 -5.10 16.82 3.80
CA GLU A 668 -5.76 17.66 2.80
C GLU A 668 -6.99 17.01 2.17
N ALA A 669 -7.00 15.69 1.99
CA ALA A 669 -8.08 15.03 1.26
C ALA A 669 -9.11 14.34 2.17
N VAL A 670 -8.65 13.70 3.25
CA VAL A 670 -9.51 12.83 4.08
C VAL A 670 -10.07 13.59 5.28
N LEU A 671 -9.24 14.29 6.05
CA LEU A 671 -9.68 15.01 7.24
C LEU A 671 -10.84 15.99 6.98
N PRO A 672 -10.85 16.78 5.88
CA PRO A 672 -11.98 17.67 5.60
C PRO A 672 -13.30 16.93 5.37
N ALA A 673 -13.27 15.75 4.74
CA ALA A 673 -14.46 14.92 4.55
C ALA A 673 -14.99 14.39 5.89
N LEU A 674 -14.10 14.02 6.81
CA LEU A 674 -14.48 13.58 8.16
C LEU A 674 -15.13 14.71 8.97
N ALA A 675 -14.47 15.88 8.98
CA ALA A 675 -14.89 17.08 9.70
C ALA A 675 -16.27 17.58 9.24
N MET A 676 -16.61 17.38 7.96
CA MET A 676 -17.87 17.81 7.38
C MET A 676 -19.08 17.04 7.92
N GLY A 677 -18.90 15.80 8.35
CA GLY A 677 -20.01 14.90 8.68
C GLY A 677 -19.70 13.91 9.78
N ILE A 678 -19.11 12.77 9.40
CA ILE A 678 -19.01 11.57 10.23
C ILE A 678 -18.22 11.78 11.54
N ALA A 679 -17.36 12.80 11.60
CA ALA A 679 -16.57 13.18 12.78
C ALA A 679 -16.73 14.67 13.16
N ARG A 680 -17.80 15.35 12.70
CA ARG A 680 -17.99 16.81 12.89
C ARG A 680 -18.09 17.27 14.35
N ARG A 681 -18.35 16.36 15.29
CA ARG A 681 -18.38 16.64 16.74
C ARG A 681 -17.27 15.88 17.43
N LYS A 682 -16.67 16.47 18.46
CA LYS A 682 -15.69 15.79 19.32
C LYS A 682 -16.28 14.50 19.89
N ALA A 683 -15.45 13.46 19.97
CA ALA A 683 -15.79 12.18 20.59
C ALA A 683 -14.73 11.80 21.62
N LYS A 684 -15.10 10.94 22.55
CA LYS A 684 -14.17 10.32 23.51
C LYS A 684 -14.04 8.83 23.21
N PRO A 685 -12.84 8.23 23.32
CA PRO A 685 -12.70 6.78 23.25
C PRO A 685 -13.54 6.09 24.34
N SER A 686 -13.95 4.84 24.10
CA SER A 686 -14.59 4.02 25.14
C SER A 686 -13.66 3.89 26.36
N LYS A 687 -14.22 4.05 27.57
CA LYS A 687 -13.50 3.92 28.84
C LYS A 687 -13.51 2.49 29.43
N LYS A 688 -14.11 1.53 28.72
CA LYS A 688 -14.31 0.17 29.22
C LYS A 688 -13.22 -0.77 28.77
#